data_AF-A0A504XY68-F1
#
_entry.id   AF-A0A504XY68-F1
#
_cell.length_a   1.000
_cell.length_b   1.000
_cell.length_c   1.000
_cell.angle_alpha   90.00
_cell.angle_beta   90.00
_cell.angle_gamma   90.00
#
_symmetry.space_group_name_H-M   'P 1'
#
loop_
_entity.id
_entity.type
_entity.pdbx_description
1 polymer ?
#
loop_
_entity_poly.entity_id
_entity_poly.type
_entity_poly.pdbx_seq_one_letter_code
_entity_poly.pdbx_strand_id
1 'polypeptide(L)'
;MEAPRTFSSRVSPSSSRLPNLSKRGGAPLVGAARRMPGVRGQSKGLLELLERGAIGPETDLEPLLTTDGPMRSHRMQLHRAADKRQCRPQIMTENSGFNAVHDYKLDMEELAKIPPSLGLNELQDWDVAQAQERRLPRSAVHAGAAPKASPQLKSASGPSTSLAAAAANPLHATGPAREDTRTYTELLDWYSMHEFIIRKGKALRNTPEFASFKRHYASSWGEVDGLIEVLEEMLRSYGVELAYVDGKRLAQLASYQAPDLISATETLECINNAEEVLPLLMDASRPYRYGPKRHQVAATKVQATWRMYRQRIAYIHLLIGTHAAIAIQRQYAMYRAHRMTRRTIRSIRETRMTQWQETMREFKAAWPRIEEGRRIIVHLPSLSYPTYQAKKMPFYEARQLGQLTRLSMLADPHVQLVFVVPVKPETEIQQYYMGLLAENGVSNVASRLTFVVPENVRRLPAGMSLTRMVLLSPRLLKLLSALCTGKPAYILPGVVGEEELTLATQLNVPMLSSEPHLVQGYGSKSGCRRLLAAADILTPPGAAQLRSRADLLHSLAGLVVGRRAVQRWLVKLENEFGSQGHAYLDVNRLNSLQNEGSASGSVDAASSAGLRAAVFHELEMNGAKRMRLVHPSSYPNWEAYLAMFDAVGGCVEAVLPGLCTSITANMFVAPSGEVRVESVVEPLLAPALTSMGSLFPYRSSVPYTAVRGASLSLGQAAYRKHIMGYLSVDFVVTTEVDAEGNASSPQTRLWGVDVDFGLTTQASAHALARVFSGSVWDEKSGSCVNQNTGKPLVYVYSGVLYNPYISSIRHSSFFSLCCNRGLTYNCNRQSGIVFHFLNLLLCNCLGVLSVGSEEERVVQQITEFQALLNMQFPAQGQHSADSNCVYFSSLVRQLSQFLT
;
A
#
# COMPACT_ATOMS: atom_id res chain seq x y z
N MET A 1 2.03 42.89 -43.91
CA MET A 1 2.11 44.15 -43.15
C MET A 1 1.54 43.89 -41.78
N GLU A 2 2.35 44.24 -40.79
CA GLU A 2 2.07 44.50 -39.38
C GLU A 2 1.80 43.35 -38.39
N ALA A 3 2.57 43.48 -37.31
CA ALA A 3 2.94 42.55 -36.25
C ALA A 3 2.00 42.71 -35.01
N PRO A 4 2.19 41.88 -33.97
CA PRO A 4 1.20 41.65 -32.91
C PRO A 4 1.40 42.56 -31.69
N ARG A 5 0.33 42.75 -30.90
CA ARG A 5 0.40 43.39 -29.58
C ARG A 5 0.20 42.38 -28.45
N THR A 6 1.25 42.25 -27.67
CA THR A 6 1.31 41.69 -26.33
C THR A 6 0.43 42.48 -25.37
N PHE A 7 -0.27 41.83 -24.43
CA PHE A 7 -0.65 42.48 -23.17
C PHE A 7 -0.53 41.54 -21.98
N SER A 8 0.24 42.06 -21.02
CA SER A 8 0.67 41.50 -19.75
C SER A 8 -0.48 41.35 -18.75
N SER A 9 -0.38 40.28 -17.97
CA SER A 9 -1.13 40.00 -16.76
C SER A 9 -0.87 41.03 -15.66
N ARG A 10 -1.93 41.43 -14.95
CA ARG A 10 -1.94 41.87 -13.53
C ARG A 10 -3.39 42.10 -13.10
N VAL A 11 -3.99 41.14 -12.39
CA VAL A 11 -5.13 41.40 -11.51
C VAL A 11 -4.93 40.64 -10.20
N SER A 12 -4.93 41.42 -9.13
CA SER A 12 -4.81 41.10 -7.71
C SER A 12 -5.92 40.17 -7.19
N PRO A 13 -5.66 39.30 -6.19
CA PRO A 13 -6.72 38.52 -5.56
C PRO A 13 -7.47 39.39 -4.55
N SER A 14 -8.75 39.62 -4.83
CA SER A 14 -9.70 40.22 -3.90
C SER A 14 -10.00 39.25 -2.75
N SER A 15 -9.87 39.76 -1.52
CA SER A 15 -10.27 39.10 -0.29
C SER A 15 -11.79 39.06 -0.20
N SER A 16 -12.42 37.96 -0.60
CA SER A 16 -13.82 37.69 -0.28
C SER A 16 -13.91 36.86 1.00
N ARG A 17 -14.50 37.48 2.03
CA ARG A 17 -14.85 36.85 3.30
C ARG A 17 -15.89 35.76 3.04
N LEU A 18 -15.65 34.56 3.57
CA LEU A 18 -16.65 33.49 3.64
C LEU A 18 -17.84 33.96 4.48
N PRO A 19 -19.10 33.75 4.04
CA PRO A 19 -20.26 34.01 4.87
C PRO A 19 -20.37 32.96 5.99
N ASN A 20 -20.65 33.45 7.20
CA ASN A 20 -21.07 32.65 8.34
C ASN A 20 -22.38 31.93 8.00
N LEU A 21 -22.34 30.60 7.86
CA LEU A 21 -23.53 29.77 7.89
C LEU A 21 -23.66 29.11 9.26
N SER A 22 -24.66 29.61 9.96
CA SER A 22 -25.19 29.18 11.25
C SER A 22 -25.73 27.74 11.22
N LYS A 23 -25.65 27.11 12.40
CA LYS A 23 -26.37 25.92 12.84
C LYS A 23 -27.77 25.78 12.20
N ARG A 24 -27.95 24.77 11.34
CA ARG A 24 -29.22 24.06 11.15
C ARG A 24 -28.92 22.58 10.90
N GLY A 25 -29.63 21.72 11.62
CA GLY A 25 -29.45 20.28 11.61
C GLY A 25 -29.73 19.68 10.23
N GLY A 26 -28.79 18.86 9.76
CA GLY A 26 -28.95 17.95 8.64
C GLY A 26 -28.52 16.56 9.08
N ALA A 27 -29.36 15.56 8.82
CA ALA A 27 -29.13 14.16 9.14
C ALA A 27 -27.81 13.64 8.53
N PRO A 28 -27.09 12.72 9.20
CA PRO A 28 -25.85 12.19 8.64
C PRO A 28 -26.13 11.28 7.44
N LEU A 29 -25.32 11.47 6.40
CA LEU A 29 -25.22 10.64 5.20
C LEU A 29 -24.96 9.17 5.56
N VAL A 30 -25.70 8.29 4.89
CA VAL A 30 -25.58 6.83 4.92
C VAL A 30 -24.20 6.43 4.36
N GLY A 31 -23.33 5.94 5.25
CA GLY A 31 -21.98 5.51 4.89
C GLY A 31 -21.12 5.21 6.12
N ALA A 32 -21.67 4.53 7.12
CA ALA A 32 -20.89 4.04 8.25
C ALA A 32 -20.35 2.63 7.91
N ALA A 33 -19.05 2.54 7.62
CA ALA A 33 -18.34 1.27 7.62
C ALA A 33 -18.46 0.63 9.00
N ARG A 34 -19.01 -0.59 9.05
CA ARG A 34 -19.33 -1.32 10.28
C ARG A 34 -18.03 -1.85 10.92
N ARG A 35 -17.91 -1.67 12.23
CA ARG A 35 -16.82 -2.22 13.06
C ARG A 35 -16.73 -3.75 12.90
N MET A 36 -15.51 -4.28 12.75
CA MET A 36 -15.22 -5.71 12.74
C MET A 36 -15.74 -6.41 14.01
N PRO A 37 -16.41 -7.57 13.90
CA PRO A 37 -16.84 -8.35 15.06
C PRO A 37 -15.62 -9.07 15.67
N GLY A 38 -15.28 -8.73 16.92
CA GLY A 38 -14.22 -9.42 17.68
C GLY A 38 -13.47 -8.52 18.65
N VAL A 39 -13.36 -7.21 18.38
CA VAL A 39 -12.68 -6.26 19.28
C VAL A 39 -13.71 -5.57 20.16
N ARG A 40 -14.22 -6.29 21.17
CA ARG A 40 -15.03 -5.67 22.23
C ARG A 40 -14.15 -4.77 23.08
N GLY A 41 -14.25 -3.46 22.87
CA GLY A 41 -14.08 -2.45 23.91
C GLY A 41 -12.75 -2.38 24.66
N GLN A 42 -11.61 -2.72 24.06
CA GLN A 42 -10.30 -2.52 24.69
C GLN A 42 -9.54 -1.36 24.05
N SER A 43 -9.25 -0.35 24.86
CA SER A 43 -8.43 0.83 24.54
C SER A 43 -6.93 0.48 24.50
N LYS A 44 -6.55 -0.64 23.89
CA LYS A 44 -5.18 -1.15 23.92
C LYS A 44 -4.55 -1.13 22.53
N GLY A 45 -3.23 -0.88 22.49
CA GLY A 45 -2.48 -0.62 21.27
C GLY A 45 -2.33 -1.87 20.38
N LEU A 46 -2.19 -1.64 19.07
CA LEU A 46 -2.06 -2.68 18.04
C LEU A 46 -0.89 -3.66 18.31
N LEU A 47 0.18 -3.18 18.95
CA LEU A 47 1.35 -3.99 19.30
C LEU A 47 1.02 -5.08 20.34
N GLU A 48 0.22 -4.76 21.36
CA GLU A 48 -0.19 -5.72 22.39
C GLU A 48 -1.13 -6.81 21.82
N LEU A 49 -1.92 -6.47 20.79
CA LEU A 49 -2.78 -7.44 20.09
C LEU A 49 -1.97 -8.41 19.21
N LEU A 50 -0.87 -7.94 18.61
CA LEU A 50 0.07 -8.77 17.84
C LEU A 50 0.89 -9.68 18.75
N GLU A 51 1.43 -9.16 19.85
CA GLU A 51 2.25 -9.92 20.82
C GLU A 51 1.46 -11.04 21.51
N ARG A 52 0.15 -10.83 21.73
CA ARG A 52 -0.73 -11.85 22.33
C ARG A 52 -1.30 -12.85 21.31
N GLY A 53 -0.97 -12.72 20.02
CA GLY A 53 -1.50 -13.60 18.97
C GLY A 53 -3.00 -13.47 18.74
N ALA A 54 -3.63 -12.38 19.19
CA ALA A 54 -5.06 -12.15 19.01
C ALA A 54 -5.41 -11.74 17.57
N ILE A 55 -4.40 -11.34 16.78
CA ILE A 55 -4.50 -11.08 15.34
C ILE A 55 -3.81 -12.23 14.62
N GLY A 56 -4.58 -13.03 13.87
CA GLY A 56 -4.04 -14.14 13.10
C GLY A 56 -3.16 -13.65 11.94
N PRO A 57 -2.18 -14.45 11.48
CA PRO A 57 -1.21 -14.07 10.44
C PRO A 57 -1.84 -13.71 9.09
N GLU A 58 -3.07 -14.17 8.84
CA GLU A 58 -3.84 -13.91 7.60
C GLU A 58 -4.78 -12.69 7.71
N THR A 59 -4.77 -11.96 8.83
CA THR A 59 -5.69 -10.83 9.05
C THR A 59 -5.21 -9.60 8.28
N ASP A 60 -6.06 -9.06 7.41
CA ASP A 60 -5.78 -7.80 6.71
C ASP A 60 -5.65 -6.64 7.72
N LEU A 61 -4.45 -6.09 7.83
CA LEU A 61 -4.10 -5.00 8.74
C LEU A 61 -4.45 -3.63 8.16
N GLU A 62 -4.75 -3.53 6.87
CA GLU A 62 -5.03 -2.26 6.19
C GLU A 62 -6.22 -1.51 6.85
N PRO A 63 -7.35 -2.15 7.21
CA PRO A 63 -8.44 -1.50 7.93
C PRO A 63 -8.03 -1.00 9.33
N LEU A 64 -7.17 -1.72 10.05
CA LEU A 64 -6.69 -1.36 11.40
C LEU A 64 -5.71 -0.18 11.39
N LEU A 65 -5.05 0.05 10.25
CA LEU A 65 -4.09 1.13 10.00
C LEU A 65 -4.72 2.35 9.29
N THR A 66 -6.00 2.25 8.88
CA THR A 66 -6.77 3.37 8.32
C THR A 66 -7.41 4.25 9.40
N THR A 67 -7.96 5.40 9.01
CA THR A 67 -8.50 6.44 9.91
C THR A 67 -9.59 5.97 10.87
N ASP A 68 -10.22 4.84 10.61
CA ASP A 68 -11.32 4.27 11.41
C ASP A 68 -10.86 3.14 12.35
N GLY A 69 -9.58 2.76 12.31
CA GLY A 69 -8.95 1.76 13.20
C GLY A 69 -8.57 2.29 14.59
N PRO A 70 -7.97 1.45 15.46
CA PRO A 70 -7.52 1.85 16.81
C PRO A 70 -6.40 2.91 16.78
N MET A 71 -5.67 3.02 15.67
CA MET A 71 -4.67 4.05 15.43
C MET A 71 -5.33 5.34 14.90
N ARG A 72 -5.94 6.12 15.80
CA ARG A 72 -6.53 7.43 15.46
C ARG A 72 -5.49 8.53 15.55
N SER A 73 -5.19 9.21 14.44
CA SER A 73 -4.51 10.51 14.50
C SER A 73 -5.48 11.56 15.05
N HIS A 74 -5.34 11.96 16.30
CA HIS A 74 -6.09 13.10 16.82
C HIS A 74 -5.42 14.40 16.37
N ARG A 75 -6.21 15.44 16.02
CA ARG A 75 -5.63 16.78 15.84
C ARG A 75 -5.02 17.19 17.17
N MET A 76 -3.69 17.36 17.20
CA MET A 76 -3.00 17.93 18.34
C MET A 76 -3.65 19.27 18.69
N GLN A 77 -4.19 19.39 19.90
CA GLN A 77 -4.71 20.66 20.38
C GLN A 77 -3.53 21.61 20.58
N LEU A 78 -3.46 22.66 19.75
CA LEU A 78 -2.50 23.72 19.92
C LEU A 78 -2.98 24.62 21.07
N HIS A 79 -2.41 24.42 22.26
CA HIS A 79 -2.65 25.32 23.39
C HIS A 79 -2.18 26.74 23.04
N ARG A 80 -3.02 27.75 23.35
CA ARG A 80 -2.60 29.15 23.23
C ARG A 80 -1.43 29.40 24.18
N ALA A 81 -0.58 30.39 23.87
CA ALA A 81 0.63 30.65 24.65
C ALA A 81 0.35 30.92 26.14
N ALA A 82 -0.82 31.45 26.48
CA ALA A 82 -1.29 31.64 27.85
C ALA A 82 -1.62 30.31 28.56
N ASP A 83 -2.19 29.34 27.84
CA ASP A 83 -2.67 28.07 28.38
C ASP A 83 -1.53 27.06 28.57
N LYS A 84 -0.39 27.25 27.87
CA LYS A 84 0.83 26.44 28.05
C LYS A 84 1.42 26.53 29.46
N ARG A 85 1.10 27.57 30.24
CA ARG A 85 1.53 27.70 31.64
C ARG A 85 0.62 26.96 32.62
N GLN A 86 -0.60 26.58 32.20
CA GLN A 86 -1.57 25.89 33.04
C GLN A 86 -1.58 24.37 32.81
N CYS A 87 -1.21 23.89 31.63
CA CYS A 87 -0.95 22.47 31.41
C CYS A 87 0.39 22.09 32.04
N ARG A 88 0.37 21.76 33.34
CA ARG A 88 1.42 20.93 33.95
C ARG A 88 1.48 19.62 33.14
N PRO A 89 2.67 19.12 32.75
CA PRO A 89 2.76 17.80 32.15
C PRO A 89 2.15 16.81 33.14
N GLN A 90 1.15 16.06 32.71
CA GLN A 90 0.69 14.91 33.46
C GLN A 90 1.87 13.96 33.53
N ILE A 91 2.53 13.89 34.69
CA ILE A 91 3.58 12.91 34.93
C ILE A 91 2.91 11.55 34.72
N MET A 92 3.38 10.78 33.74
CA MET A 92 2.89 9.42 33.55
C MET A 92 3.26 8.59 34.77
N THR A 93 2.31 8.46 35.69
CA THR A 93 2.40 7.64 36.89
C THR A 93 2.01 6.18 36.62
N GLU A 94 1.68 5.83 35.37
CA GLU A 94 1.35 4.45 35.03
C GLU A 94 2.60 3.66 34.64
N ASN A 95 2.75 2.52 35.33
CA ASN A 95 3.84 1.55 35.20
C ASN A 95 3.86 0.94 33.78
N SER A 96 4.47 1.62 32.81
CA SER A 96 5.00 0.92 31.64
C SER A 96 6.31 0.25 32.03
N GLY A 97 6.55 -0.96 31.51
CA GLY A 97 7.73 -1.79 31.81
C GLY A 97 9.08 -1.16 31.45
N PHE A 98 9.08 0.06 30.93
CA PHE A 98 10.26 0.86 30.64
C PHE A 98 10.88 1.54 31.88
N ASN A 99 10.16 1.61 33.01
CA ASN A 99 10.60 2.31 34.23
C ASN A 99 11.19 1.39 35.32
N ALA A 100 11.54 0.14 35.01
CA ALA A 100 12.06 -0.82 35.98
C ALA A 100 13.56 -0.68 36.30
N VAL A 101 14.13 0.53 36.20
CA VAL A 101 15.49 0.84 36.65
C VAL A 101 15.41 1.95 37.70
N HIS A 102 15.45 1.53 38.96
CA HIS A 102 15.66 2.37 40.15
C HIS A 102 17.06 3.05 40.09
N ASP A 103 17.32 4.28 40.52
CA ASP A 103 16.88 4.98 41.72
C ASP A 103 16.89 6.52 41.58
N TYR A 104 16.23 7.18 42.55
CA TYR A 104 16.04 8.63 42.80
C TYR A 104 14.80 9.28 42.16
N LYS A 105 13.70 9.29 42.92
CA LYS A 105 12.57 10.20 42.74
C LYS A 105 12.87 11.53 43.43
N LEU A 106 12.95 12.62 42.67
CA LEU A 106 12.92 13.98 43.21
C LEU A 106 11.48 14.49 43.20
N ASP A 107 10.89 14.67 44.38
CA ASP A 107 9.59 15.33 44.51
C ASP A 107 9.79 16.85 44.57
N MET A 108 9.60 17.52 43.44
CA MET A 108 9.83 18.96 43.30
C MET A 108 8.83 19.79 44.11
N GLU A 109 7.73 19.21 44.59
CA GLU A 109 6.77 19.89 45.47
C GLU A 109 7.22 19.92 46.94
N GLU A 110 8.11 19.01 47.38
CA GLU A 110 8.74 19.08 48.72
C GLU A 110 9.88 20.10 48.74
N LEU A 111 10.70 20.15 47.69
CA LEU A 111 11.83 21.10 47.58
C LEU A 111 11.39 22.56 47.56
N ALA A 112 10.20 22.85 47.05
CA ALA A 112 9.65 24.21 47.01
C ALA A 112 9.13 24.71 48.38
N LYS A 113 8.97 23.80 49.36
CA LYS A 113 8.55 24.17 50.73
C LYS A 113 9.72 24.60 51.60
N ILE A 114 10.95 24.31 51.18
CA ILE A 114 12.17 24.69 51.90
C ILE A 114 12.40 26.20 51.70
N PRO A 115 12.44 27.01 52.76
CA PRO A 115 12.77 28.42 52.66
C PRO A 115 14.14 28.65 51.99
N PRO A 116 14.29 29.69 51.15
CA PRO A 116 15.44 29.83 50.26
C PRO A 116 16.78 30.17 50.95
N SER A 117 16.79 30.42 52.26
CA SER A 117 18.00 30.67 53.04
C SER A 117 17.82 30.19 54.48
N LEU A 118 18.25 28.96 54.74
CA LEU A 118 18.36 28.39 56.09
C LEU A 118 19.80 27.92 56.32
N GLY A 119 20.32 28.18 57.52
CA GLY A 119 21.56 27.57 57.99
C GLY A 119 21.39 26.06 58.26
N LEU A 120 22.50 25.33 58.40
CA LEU A 120 22.47 23.86 58.53
C LEU A 120 21.74 23.37 59.80
N ASN A 121 21.86 24.11 60.91
CA ASN A 121 21.15 23.80 62.16
C ASN A 121 19.65 24.14 62.05
N GLU A 122 19.33 25.25 61.38
CA GLU A 122 17.94 25.68 61.16
C GLU A 122 17.21 24.74 60.18
N LEU A 123 17.94 24.08 59.28
CA LEU A 123 17.42 23.03 58.40
C LEU A 123 17.04 21.77 59.20
N GLN A 124 17.85 21.37 60.18
CA GLN A 124 17.55 20.24 61.06
C GLN A 124 16.33 20.52 61.94
N ASP A 125 16.21 21.73 62.48
CA ASP A 125 15.04 22.15 63.24
C ASP A 125 13.78 22.24 62.37
N TRP A 126 13.92 22.66 61.10
CA TRP A 126 12.83 22.68 60.11
C TRP A 126 12.35 21.27 59.74
N ASP A 127 13.26 20.31 59.55
CA ASP A 127 12.93 18.91 59.29
C ASP A 127 12.19 18.25 60.47
N VAL A 128 12.61 18.56 61.71
CA VAL A 128 11.93 18.09 62.93
C VAL A 128 10.54 18.71 63.07
N ALA A 129 10.38 20.00 62.76
CA ALA A 129 9.10 20.69 62.77
C ALA A 129 8.13 20.16 61.70
N GLN A 130 8.60 19.89 60.47
CA GLN A 130 7.80 19.28 59.40
C GLN A 130 7.40 17.83 59.74
N ALA A 131 8.26 17.07 60.43
CA ALA A 131 7.94 15.74 60.90
C ALA A 131 6.84 15.73 61.99
N GLN A 132 6.76 16.77 62.83
CA GLN A 132 5.68 16.98 63.80
C GLN A 132 4.37 17.44 63.14
N GLU A 133 4.44 18.30 62.11
CA GLU A 133 3.29 18.79 61.36
C GLU A 133 2.58 17.68 60.57
N ARG A 134 3.33 16.69 60.08
CA ARG A 134 2.80 15.48 59.40
C ARG A 134 1.96 14.57 60.32
N ARG A 135 1.97 14.78 61.65
CA ARG A 135 1.22 13.97 62.63
C ARG A 135 -0.17 14.52 63.00
N LEU A 136 -0.59 15.68 62.50
CA LEU A 136 -1.89 16.29 62.83
C LEU A 136 -2.88 16.23 61.65
N PRO A 137 -4.17 15.87 61.86
CA PRO A 137 -5.15 15.84 60.77
C PRO A 137 -5.57 17.24 60.34
N ARG A 138 -5.58 17.48 59.02
CA ARG A 138 -5.88 18.76 58.36
C ARG A 138 -7.30 19.29 58.65
N SER A 139 -7.40 20.58 58.99
CA SER A 139 -8.62 21.37 58.84
C SER A 139 -8.36 22.76 58.25
N ALA A 140 -9.06 23.04 57.14
CA ALA A 140 -9.66 24.30 56.71
C ALA A 140 -8.85 25.62 56.46
N VAL A 141 -8.84 26.03 55.17
CA VAL A 141 -9.43 27.28 54.59
C VAL A 141 -8.72 28.67 54.69
N HIS A 142 -8.77 29.41 53.54
CA HIS A 142 -8.62 30.88 53.25
C HIS A 142 -7.20 31.50 53.15
N ALA A 143 -6.93 32.65 52.50
CA ALA A 143 -7.41 33.44 51.34
C ALA A 143 -6.56 34.73 51.27
N GLY A 144 -6.30 35.31 50.07
CA GLY A 144 -5.78 36.69 49.84
C GLY A 144 -4.24 36.85 49.91
N ALA A 145 -3.57 37.85 49.32
CA ALA A 145 -3.89 38.97 48.44
C ALA A 145 -2.57 39.51 47.81
N ALA A 146 -2.65 40.30 46.73
CA ALA A 146 -1.53 40.96 46.05
C ALA A 146 -0.98 42.19 46.82
N PRO A 147 0.21 42.72 46.47
CA PRO A 147 0.23 44.08 45.89
C PRO A 147 1.32 44.36 44.82
N LYS A 148 1.14 45.51 44.16
CA LYS A 148 1.94 46.14 43.09
C LYS A 148 2.95 47.19 43.63
N ALA A 149 3.93 47.48 42.77
CA ALA A 149 4.47 48.81 42.38
C ALA A 149 5.80 49.34 42.98
N SER A 150 6.60 49.82 42.02
CA SER A 150 7.89 50.55 41.96
C SER A 150 7.82 51.98 42.54
N PRO A 151 8.94 52.76 42.67
CA PRO A 151 9.66 53.46 41.54
C PRO A 151 11.22 53.51 41.67
N GLN A 152 12.03 53.51 40.58
CA GLN A 152 12.61 54.63 39.75
C GLN A 152 13.60 55.57 40.50
N LEU A 153 14.69 56.21 39.99
CA LEU A 153 15.32 56.49 38.67
C LEU A 153 16.66 57.27 38.94
N LYS A 154 17.80 57.10 38.23
CA LYS A 154 18.49 58.03 37.24
C LYS A 154 20.03 57.90 37.39
N SER A 155 20.86 57.58 36.38
CA SER A 155 21.37 58.36 35.20
C SER A 155 22.30 59.54 35.61
N ALA A 156 23.44 59.90 34.98
CA ALA A 156 24.17 59.51 33.78
C ALA A 156 25.59 60.19 33.75
N SER A 157 26.49 59.68 32.89
CA SER A 157 27.50 60.36 32.02
C SER A 157 28.62 61.30 32.55
N GLY A 158 29.86 61.08 32.02
CA GLY A 158 31.11 61.86 32.20
C GLY A 158 31.16 63.24 31.50
N PRO A 159 32.31 63.83 31.06
CA PRO A 159 33.60 63.22 30.63
C PRO A 159 34.94 64.03 30.87
N SER A 160 36.07 63.46 30.38
CA SER A 160 37.24 64.03 29.64
C SER A 160 38.35 64.96 30.21
N THR A 161 39.61 64.50 29.98
CA THR A 161 40.86 65.13 29.43
C THR A 161 41.70 66.18 30.20
N SER A 162 43.03 65.96 30.33
CA SER A 162 44.11 66.60 29.52
C SER A 162 45.56 66.24 29.98
N LEU A 163 46.53 66.52 29.10
CA LEU A 163 47.97 66.16 29.09
C LEU A 163 48.94 67.15 29.79
N ALA A 164 50.18 66.66 30.01
CA ALA A 164 51.52 67.29 29.81
C ALA A 164 52.32 67.98 30.96
N ALA A 165 53.49 67.37 31.24
CA ALA A 165 54.88 67.88 31.15
C ALA A 165 55.58 68.75 32.23
N ALA A 166 56.75 68.23 32.65
CA ALA A 166 58.10 68.84 32.71
C ALA A 166 58.67 69.53 33.97
N ALA A 167 59.85 68.99 34.35
CA ALA A 167 61.11 69.62 34.79
C ALA A 167 61.31 70.13 36.24
N ALA A 168 62.33 69.56 36.93
CA ALA A 168 63.54 70.28 37.38
C ALA A 168 64.51 69.36 38.17
N ASN A 169 65.79 69.31 37.75
CA ASN A 169 66.98 68.87 38.50
C ASN A 169 67.63 70.10 39.19
N PRO A 170 68.50 69.94 40.22
CA PRO A 170 69.96 70.03 40.01
C PRO A 170 70.80 69.07 40.91
N LEU A 171 71.80 68.37 40.37
CA LEU A 171 73.26 68.68 40.32
C LEU A 171 74.02 68.70 41.67
N HIS A 172 75.01 67.81 41.80
CA HIS A 172 76.37 68.17 42.23
C HIS A 172 77.41 67.18 41.67
N ALA A 173 78.64 67.69 41.49
CA ALA A 173 79.63 67.27 40.51
C ALA A 173 80.98 66.85 41.12
N THR A 174 81.94 66.55 40.22
CA THR A 174 83.42 66.37 40.37
C THR A 174 83.86 64.93 40.70
N GLY A 175 84.86 64.31 40.06
CA GLY A 175 85.89 64.66 39.07
C GLY A 175 86.81 63.41 38.90
N PRO A 176 87.71 63.33 37.90
CA PRO A 176 88.25 62.07 37.37
C PRO A 176 89.62 61.67 37.94
N ALA A 177 89.94 60.36 38.05
CA ALA A 177 91.30 59.83 37.87
C ALA A 177 91.41 58.29 37.97
N ARG A 178 92.05 57.73 36.93
CA ARG A 178 92.99 56.60 36.89
C ARG A 178 92.51 55.15 37.12
N GLU A 179 92.65 54.38 36.04
CA GLU A 179 92.75 52.93 35.97
C GLU A 179 93.97 52.38 36.73
N ASP A 180 93.87 51.09 37.07
CA ASP A 180 94.91 50.13 37.49
C ASP A 180 95.02 49.76 38.97
N THR A 181 93.99 49.03 39.43
CA THR A 181 94.16 47.84 40.27
C THR A 181 93.10 46.82 39.84
N ARG A 182 93.46 45.79 39.05
CA ARG A 182 92.61 44.61 38.86
C ARG A 182 92.36 43.95 40.21
N THR A 183 91.23 44.29 40.79
CA THR A 183 90.84 43.96 42.16
C THR A 183 90.53 42.46 42.28
N TYR A 184 90.97 41.83 43.36
CA TYR A 184 90.60 40.48 43.82
C TYR A 184 89.10 40.13 43.65
N THR A 185 88.25 41.15 43.64
CA THR A 185 86.81 41.07 43.36
C THR A 185 86.47 40.62 41.93
N GLU A 186 87.27 40.97 40.92
CA GLU A 186 87.08 40.56 39.52
C GLU A 186 87.39 39.06 39.33
N LEU A 187 88.41 38.54 40.02
CA LEU A 187 88.73 37.10 40.01
C LEU A 187 87.65 36.26 40.69
N LEU A 188 87.09 36.75 41.80
CA LEU A 188 85.92 36.12 42.46
C LEU A 188 84.70 36.07 41.52
N ASP A 189 84.47 37.11 40.72
CA ASP A 189 83.37 37.17 39.76
C ASP A 189 83.57 36.24 38.55
N TRP A 190 84.80 35.85 38.19
CA TRP A 190 85.07 34.92 37.09
C TRP A 190 84.93 33.44 37.49
N TYR A 191 85.27 33.10 38.74
CA TYR A 191 85.25 31.71 39.24
C TYR A 191 84.02 31.40 40.11
N SER A 192 83.12 32.36 40.34
CA SER A 192 81.88 32.14 41.09
C SER A 192 80.89 31.24 40.34
N MET A 193 80.20 30.39 41.09
CA MET A 193 79.07 29.60 40.57
C MET A 193 77.81 30.45 40.39
N HIS A 194 77.78 31.67 40.95
CA HIS A 194 76.67 32.63 40.86
C HIS A 194 75.31 32.07 41.32
N GLU A 195 75.33 31.11 42.24
CA GLU A 195 74.12 30.58 42.87
C GLU A 195 73.67 31.52 44.00
N PHE A 196 72.37 31.75 44.08
CA PHE A 196 71.79 32.55 45.16
C PHE A 196 70.51 31.93 45.70
N ILE A 197 70.15 32.30 46.92
CA ILE A 197 69.07 31.66 47.67
C ILE A 197 67.85 32.59 47.72
N ILE A 198 66.69 32.04 47.39
CA ILE A 198 65.39 32.66 47.66
C ILE A 198 64.81 32.02 48.92
N ARG A 199 64.67 32.81 49.98
CA ARG A 199 64.13 32.35 51.28
C ARG A 199 62.81 33.04 51.56
N LYS A 200 61.77 32.26 51.90
CA LYS A 200 60.38 32.74 52.10
C LYS A 200 59.90 33.64 50.94
N GLY A 201 60.24 33.26 49.71
CA GLY A 201 59.86 33.98 48.49
C GLY A 201 60.51 35.35 48.31
N LYS A 202 61.67 35.63 48.92
CA LYS A 202 62.51 36.81 48.61
C LYS A 202 63.96 36.40 48.40
N ALA A 203 64.62 36.95 47.40
CA ALA A 203 66.04 36.72 47.15
C ALA A 203 66.89 37.35 48.26
N LEU A 204 67.86 36.61 48.78
CA LEU A 204 68.81 37.10 49.76
C LEU A 204 69.87 37.96 49.07
N ARG A 205 69.58 39.26 48.92
CA ARG A 205 70.44 40.20 48.18
C ARG A 205 71.73 40.63 48.90
N ASN A 206 71.84 40.32 50.19
CA ASN A 206 72.97 40.73 51.04
C ASN A 206 74.12 39.71 51.06
N THR A 207 74.07 38.66 50.25
CA THR A 207 75.12 37.64 50.19
C THR A 207 76.22 38.04 49.20
N PRO A 208 77.49 37.69 49.48
CA PRO A 208 78.59 38.03 48.58
C PRO A 208 78.43 37.39 47.19
N GLU A 209 77.77 36.25 47.09
CA GLU A 209 77.46 35.54 45.84
C GLU A 209 76.45 36.31 44.98
N PHE A 210 75.41 36.90 45.58
CA PHE A 210 74.45 37.74 44.87
C PHE A 210 75.07 39.07 44.44
N ALA A 211 75.94 39.65 45.27
CA ALA A 211 76.68 40.86 44.94
C ALA A 211 77.72 40.62 43.81
N SER A 212 78.29 39.42 43.72
CA SER A 212 79.14 38.98 42.62
C SER A 212 78.33 38.77 41.33
N PHE A 213 77.18 38.09 41.42
CA PHE A 213 76.25 37.90 40.30
C PHE A 213 75.77 39.22 39.69
N LYS A 214 75.45 40.20 40.54
CA LYS A 214 75.05 41.55 40.11
C LYS A 214 76.17 42.32 39.41
N ARG A 215 77.43 42.12 39.81
CA ARG A 215 78.58 42.77 39.19
C ARG A 215 78.92 42.12 37.84
N HIS A 216 78.85 40.80 37.74
CA HIS A 216 79.15 40.06 36.51
C HIS A 216 78.13 40.31 35.38
N TYR A 217 76.83 40.40 35.70
CA TYR A 217 75.75 40.62 34.73
C TYR A 217 75.18 42.06 34.75
N ALA A 218 76.03 43.06 35.06
CA ALA A 218 75.60 44.45 35.21
C ALA A 218 74.95 45.06 33.94
N SER A 219 75.33 44.60 32.76
CA SER A 219 74.82 45.09 31.46
C SER A 219 73.39 44.63 31.15
N SER A 220 72.97 43.46 31.63
CA SER A 220 71.61 42.89 31.45
C SER A 220 70.81 42.83 32.76
N TRP A 221 71.27 43.54 33.79
CA TRP A 221 70.71 43.43 35.15
C TRP A 221 69.23 43.79 35.23
N GLY A 222 68.74 44.73 34.40
CA GLY A 222 67.33 45.12 34.42
C GLY A 222 66.37 43.97 34.07
N GLU A 223 66.74 43.16 33.08
CA GLU A 223 65.94 41.99 32.67
C GLU A 223 66.09 40.85 33.68
N VAL A 224 67.31 40.64 34.19
CA VAL A 224 67.59 39.65 35.24
C VAL A 224 66.83 39.98 36.54
N ASP A 225 66.78 41.24 36.97
CA ASP A 225 66.03 41.67 38.17
C ASP A 225 64.53 41.47 37.97
N GLY A 226 64.01 41.74 36.76
CA GLY A 226 62.63 41.42 36.39
C GLY A 226 62.30 39.92 36.49
N LEU A 227 63.20 39.04 36.06
CA LEU A 227 63.02 37.59 36.23
C LEU A 227 63.12 37.14 37.67
N ILE A 228 63.99 37.76 38.46
CA ILE A 228 64.06 37.51 39.91
C ILE A 228 62.73 37.91 40.56
N GLU A 229 62.10 39.02 40.15
CA GLU A 229 60.78 39.42 40.66
C GLU A 229 59.68 38.41 40.28
N VAL A 230 59.67 37.91 39.04
CA VAL A 230 58.73 36.87 38.59
C VAL A 230 58.93 35.56 39.36
N LEU A 231 60.18 35.14 39.58
CA LEU A 231 60.52 33.95 40.39
C LEU A 231 60.14 34.14 41.86
N GLU A 232 60.37 35.33 42.43
CA GLU A 232 59.94 35.66 43.77
C GLU A 232 58.41 35.62 43.91
N GLU A 233 57.67 36.19 42.95
CA GLU A 233 56.21 36.15 42.95
C GLU A 233 55.67 34.72 42.81
N MET A 234 56.25 33.93 41.90
CA MET A 234 55.90 32.52 41.72
C MET A 234 56.15 31.74 43.03
N LEU A 235 57.37 31.73 43.56
CA LEU A 235 57.72 30.97 44.76
C LEU A 235 56.93 31.43 46.01
N ARG A 236 56.61 32.74 46.09
CA ARG A 236 55.76 33.31 47.14
C ARG A 236 54.29 32.90 46.99
N SER A 237 53.79 32.78 45.76
CA SER A 237 52.41 32.37 45.49
C SER A 237 52.13 30.92 45.89
N TYR A 238 53.14 30.03 45.78
CA TYR A 238 53.05 28.62 46.16
C TYR A 238 53.62 28.30 47.56
N GLY A 239 54.12 29.31 48.29
CA GLY A 239 54.58 29.15 49.68
C GLY A 239 55.85 28.29 49.81
N VAL A 240 56.82 28.49 48.91
CA VAL A 240 58.11 27.79 48.95
C VAL A 240 59.03 28.47 49.96
N GLU A 241 59.54 27.72 50.96
CA GLU A 241 60.36 28.29 52.03
C GLU A 241 61.82 28.53 51.64
N LEU A 242 62.37 27.67 50.78
CA LEU A 242 63.77 27.71 50.34
C LEU A 242 63.90 27.23 48.89
N ALA A 243 64.54 28.04 48.04
CA ALA A 243 64.92 27.66 46.69
C ALA A 243 66.35 28.11 46.40
N TYR A 244 67.14 27.23 45.79
CA TYR A 244 68.48 27.52 45.29
C TYR A 244 68.38 27.80 43.80
N VAL A 245 68.79 28.99 43.36
CA VAL A 245 68.65 29.44 41.97
C VAL A 245 70.03 29.49 41.32
N ASP A 246 70.15 28.90 40.13
CA ASP A 246 71.32 29.00 39.27
C ASP A 246 71.28 30.34 38.51
N GLY A 247 72.10 31.28 38.95
CA GLY A 247 72.18 32.60 38.32
C GLY A 247 72.67 32.58 36.88
N LYS A 248 73.48 31.59 36.47
CA LYS A 248 74.00 31.51 35.09
C LYS A 248 72.88 31.15 34.12
N ARG A 249 72.04 30.17 34.47
CA ARG A 249 70.84 29.80 33.69
C ARG A 249 69.80 30.90 33.67
N LEU A 250 69.60 31.56 34.81
CA LEU A 250 68.65 32.68 34.90
C LEU A 250 69.07 33.86 34.01
N ALA A 251 70.36 34.20 34.00
CA ALA A 251 70.91 35.24 33.13
C ALA A 251 70.86 34.86 31.64
N GLN A 252 71.03 33.57 31.32
CA GLN A 252 70.82 33.07 29.96
C GLN A 252 69.36 33.25 29.53
N LEU A 253 68.38 32.85 30.36
CA LEU A 253 66.96 33.06 30.03
C LEU A 253 66.60 34.53 29.87
N ALA A 254 67.15 35.41 30.72
CA ALA A 254 66.96 36.87 30.59
C ALA A 254 67.47 37.40 29.24
N SER A 255 68.55 36.84 28.70
CA SER A 255 69.13 37.29 27.41
C SER A 255 68.30 36.90 26.17
N TYR A 256 67.39 35.92 26.28
CA TYR A 256 66.63 35.39 25.14
C TYR A 256 65.15 35.80 25.13
N GLN A 257 64.52 36.11 26.27
CA GLN A 257 63.08 36.33 26.37
C GLN A 257 62.71 37.47 27.33
N ALA A 258 61.66 38.23 26.97
CA ALA A 258 61.07 39.22 27.85
C ALA A 258 60.37 38.55 29.06
N PRO A 259 60.39 39.16 30.25
CA PRO A 259 59.89 38.57 31.50
C PRO A 259 58.44 38.09 31.45
N ASP A 260 57.60 38.69 30.59
CA ASP A 260 56.17 38.37 30.48
C ASP A 260 55.85 37.12 29.63
N LEU A 261 56.82 36.55 28.91
CA LEU A 261 56.62 35.42 27.98
C LEU A 261 57.12 34.07 28.50
N ILE A 262 57.74 34.01 29.68
CA ILE A 262 58.43 32.80 30.15
C ILE A 262 57.45 31.80 30.74
N SER A 263 57.56 30.54 30.33
CA SER A 263 56.73 29.45 30.84
C SER A 263 57.14 29.05 32.26
N ALA A 264 56.18 28.60 33.07
CA ALA A 264 56.44 28.07 34.41
C ALA A 264 57.45 26.90 34.39
N THR A 265 57.51 26.13 33.30
CA THR A 265 58.49 25.06 33.10
C THR A 265 59.92 25.57 32.92
N GLU A 266 60.10 26.68 32.20
CA GLU A 266 61.41 27.29 31.95
C GLU A 266 61.93 27.96 33.22
N THR A 267 61.05 28.59 34.02
CA THR A 267 61.44 29.13 35.34
C THR A 267 61.86 28.05 36.34
N LEU A 268 61.36 26.82 36.19
CA LEU A 268 61.70 25.68 37.05
C LEU A 268 63.09 25.13 36.77
N GLU A 269 63.57 25.21 35.52
CA GLU A 269 64.91 24.75 35.11
C GLU A 269 66.05 25.60 35.68
N CYS A 270 65.74 26.83 36.14
CA CYS A 270 66.66 27.72 36.84
C CYS A 270 66.83 27.40 38.33
N ILE A 271 66.04 26.47 38.89
CA ILE A 271 66.07 26.12 40.30
C ILE A 271 66.87 24.82 40.48
N ASN A 272 67.98 24.87 41.21
CA ASN A 272 68.84 23.71 41.45
C ASN A 272 68.16 22.63 42.31
N ASN A 273 67.28 23.01 43.25
CA ASN A 273 66.46 22.08 44.03
C ASN A 273 65.05 21.88 43.44
N ALA A 274 64.93 21.85 42.11
CA ALA A 274 63.64 21.72 41.43
C ALA A 274 62.84 20.46 41.84
N GLU A 275 63.51 19.34 42.16
CA GLU A 275 62.83 18.09 42.58
C GLU A 275 62.03 18.26 43.89
N GLU A 276 62.46 19.14 44.79
CA GLU A 276 61.76 19.44 46.04
C GLU A 276 60.68 20.52 45.87
N VAL A 277 60.87 21.43 44.91
CA VAL A 277 59.97 22.56 44.65
C VAL A 277 58.81 22.17 43.73
N LEU A 278 59.04 21.26 42.78
CA LEU A 278 58.06 20.83 41.79
C LEU A 278 56.77 20.24 42.41
N PRO A 279 56.82 19.34 43.42
CA PRO A 279 55.60 18.84 44.07
C PRO A 279 54.77 19.96 44.72
N LEU A 280 55.42 21.04 45.16
CA LEU A 280 54.75 22.19 45.78
C LEU A 280 54.07 23.06 44.72
N LEU A 281 54.69 23.23 43.55
CA LEU A 281 54.11 23.98 42.43
C LEU A 281 52.96 23.22 41.75
N MET A 282 53.00 21.88 41.73
CA MET A 282 51.93 21.05 41.17
C MET A 282 50.69 20.97 42.07
N ASP A 283 50.82 21.29 43.36
CA ASP A 283 49.69 21.34 44.28
C ASP A 283 48.84 22.59 44.04
N ALA A 284 47.78 22.41 43.25
CA ALA A 284 46.81 23.44 42.91
C ALA A 284 46.16 24.10 44.14
N SER A 285 46.22 23.50 45.34
CA SER A 285 45.66 24.09 46.55
C SER A 285 46.51 25.23 47.14
N ARG A 286 47.81 25.29 46.81
CA ARG A 286 48.77 26.19 47.45
C ARG A 286 48.59 27.67 47.11
N PRO A 287 48.30 28.08 45.86
CA PRO A 287 47.99 29.48 45.54
C PRO A 287 46.82 30.05 46.36
N TYR A 288 45.89 29.20 46.78
CA TYR A 288 44.74 29.57 47.61
C TYR A 288 45.05 29.59 49.11
N ARG A 289 46.14 28.96 49.56
CA ARG A 289 46.55 28.91 50.98
C ARG A 289 47.63 29.94 51.31
N TYR A 290 48.66 30.06 50.47
CA TYR A 290 49.88 30.79 50.79
C TYR A 290 50.08 32.08 49.97
N GLY A 291 49.43 32.21 48.82
CA GLY A 291 49.65 33.35 47.94
C GLY A 291 49.16 34.70 48.49
N PRO A 292 49.81 35.82 48.12
CA PRO A 292 49.49 37.16 48.64
C PRO A 292 48.09 37.63 48.26
N LYS A 293 47.54 37.14 47.14
CA LYS A 293 46.17 37.43 46.65
C LYS A 293 45.21 36.24 46.80
N ARG A 294 45.45 35.34 47.76
CA ARG A 294 44.70 34.07 47.95
C ARG A 294 43.17 34.20 47.86
N HIS A 295 42.60 35.22 48.51
CA HIS A 295 41.14 35.42 48.55
C HIS A 295 40.59 35.87 47.18
N GLN A 296 41.35 36.69 46.43
CA GLN A 296 40.95 37.13 45.09
C GLN A 296 41.05 36.01 44.07
N VAL A 297 42.12 35.20 44.12
CA VAL A 297 42.31 34.05 43.23
C VAL A 297 41.25 32.98 43.50
N ALA A 298 40.95 32.70 44.77
CA ALA A 298 39.86 31.80 45.16
C ALA A 298 38.49 32.34 44.70
N ALA A 299 38.18 33.60 44.98
CA ALA A 299 36.92 34.22 44.57
C ALA A 299 36.76 34.21 43.04
N THR A 300 37.83 34.54 42.29
CA THR A 300 37.82 34.52 40.83
C THR A 300 37.60 33.10 40.29
N LYS A 301 38.24 32.09 40.88
CA LYS A 301 38.03 30.69 40.49
C LYS A 301 36.62 30.21 40.78
N VAL A 302 36.08 30.51 41.97
CA VAL A 302 34.70 30.17 42.36
C VAL A 302 33.70 30.87 41.44
N GLN A 303 33.87 32.17 41.19
CA GLN A 303 33.02 32.94 40.29
C GLN A 303 33.10 32.42 38.85
N ALA A 304 34.29 32.11 38.34
CA ALA A 304 34.48 31.53 37.00
C ALA A 304 33.80 30.16 36.88
N THR A 305 33.94 29.31 37.90
CA THR A 305 33.34 27.97 37.95
C THR A 305 31.81 28.06 37.98
N TRP A 306 31.26 28.98 38.78
CA TRP A 306 29.82 29.21 38.84
C TRP A 306 29.27 29.79 37.54
N ARG A 307 29.94 30.77 36.94
CA ARG A 307 29.57 31.34 35.63
C ARG A 307 29.58 30.26 34.55
N MET A 308 30.60 29.40 34.54
CA MET A 308 30.69 28.25 33.62
C MET A 308 29.56 27.25 33.87
N TYR A 309 29.29 26.88 35.12
CA TYR A 309 28.20 25.96 35.47
C TYR A 309 26.84 26.48 34.99
N ARG A 310 26.53 27.75 35.28
CA ARG A 310 25.29 28.40 34.83
C ARG A 310 25.18 28.43 33.31
N GLN A 311 26.26 28.77 32.62
CA GLN A 311 26.29 28.81 31.15
C GLN A 311 26.15 27.41 30.54
N ARG A 312 26.76 26.39 31.16
CA ARG A 312 26.67 24.99 30.73
C ARG A 312 25.22 24.49 30.81
N ILE A 313 24.51 24.78 31.90
CA ILE A 313 23.09 24.44 32.03
C ILE A 313 22.26 25.13 30.94
N ALA A 314 22.44 26.44 30.75
CA ALA A 314 21.73 27.19 29.71
C ALA A 314 22.00 26.64 28.31
N TYR A 315 23.26 26.27 28.02
CA TYR A 315 23.66 25.65 26.77
C TYR A 315 23.01 24.28 26.54
N ILE A 316 22.94 23.43 27.58
CA ILE A 316 22.26 22.13 27.49
C ILE A 316 20.77 22.32 27.16
N HIS A 317 20.08 23.25 27.81
CA HIS A 317 18.68 23.55 27.49
C HIS A 317 18.51 24.08 26.06
N LEU A 318 19.40 24.94 25.58
CA LEU A 318 19.41 25.40 24.20
C LEU A 318 19.63 24.25 23.22
N LEU A 319 20.56 23.34 23.51
CA LEU A 319 20.85 22.17 22.67
C LEU A 319 19.64 21.24 22.58
N ILE A 320 18.98 20.94 23.70
CA ILE A 320 17.76 20.13 23.72
C ILE A 320 16.63 20.83 22.96
N GLY A 321 16.44 22.14 23.19
CA GLY A 321 15.41 22.94 22.51
C GLY A 321 15.62 23.03 21.01
N THR A 322 16.85 23.21 20.56
CA THR A 322 17.21 23.26 19.13
C THR A 322 17.04 21.90 18.46
N HIS A 323 17.48 20.81 19.10
CA HIS A 323 17.23 19.45 18.59
C HIS A 323 15.73 19.15 18.46
N ALA A 324 14.95 19.45 19.50
CA ALA A 324 13.50 19.27 19.47
C ALA A 324 12.85 20.13 18.37
N ALA A 325 13.24 21.40 18.22
CA ALA A 325 12.74 22.29 17.18
C ALA A 325 13.05 21.76 15.78
N ILE A 326 14.29 21.31 15.54
CA ILE A 326 14.71 20.72 14.25
C ILE A 326 13.91 19.47 13.95
N ALA A 327 13.74 18.57 14.93
CA ALA A 327 12.95 17.35 14.77
C ALA A 327 11.48 17.66 14.41
N ILE A 328 10.85 18.58 15.15
CA ILE A 328 9.47 19.02 14.88
C ILE A 328 9.36 19.67 13.50
N GLN A 329 10.29 20.55 13.13
CA GLN A 329 10.27 21.22 11.83
C GLN A 329 10.43 20.24 10.67
N ARG A 330 11.35 19.27 10.78
CA ARG A 330 11.52 18.20 9.77
C ARG A 330 10.26 17.37 9.62
N GLN A 331 9.66 16.94 10.73
CA GLN A 331 8.43 16.14 10.70
C GLN A 331 7.26 16.94 10.13
N TYR A 332 7.13 18.21 10.49
CA TYR A 332 6.09 19.09 9.95
C TYR A 332 6.28 19.36 8.46
N ALA A 333 7.52 19.56 8.00
CA ALA A 333 7.83 19.73 6.58
C ALA A 333 7.46 18.48 5.78
N MET A 334 7.79 17.28 6.28
CA MET A 334 7.39 16.00 5.66
C MET A 334 5.88 15.84 5.64
N TYR A 335 5.18 16.08 6.75
CA TYR A 335 3.72 16.03 6.82
C TYR A 335 3.07 17.02 5.84
N ARG A 336 3.58 18.25 5.76
CA ARG A 336 3.10 19.28 4.83
C ARG A 336 3.31 18.84 3.39
N ALA A 337 4.50 18.34 3.04
CA ALA A 337 4.81 17.82 1.71
C ALA A 337 3.87 16.67 1.34
N HIS A 338 3.70 15.68 2.21
CA HIS A 338 2.79 14.55 2.02
C HIS A 338 1.34 15.00 1.79
N ARG A 339 0.84 15.93 2.62
CA ARG A 339 -0.52 16.45 2.49
C ARG A 339 -0.72 17.26 1.21
N MET A 340 0.27 18.04 0.81
CA MET A 340 0.25 18.77 -0.46
C MET A 340 0.26 17.80 -1.64
N THR A 341 1.16 16.82 -1.66
CA THR A 341 1.21 15.77 -2.70
C THR A 341 -0.12 15.02 -2.81
N ARG A 342 -0.73 14.61 -1.68
CA ARG A 342 -2.06 13.96 -1.69
C ARG A 342 -3.14 14.84 -2.31
N ARG A 343 -3.15 16.15 -2.00
CA ARG A 343 -4.10 17.10 -2.60
C ARG A 343 -3.86 17.28 -4.09
N THR A 344 -2.60 17.41 -4.51
CA THR A 344 -2.22 17.54 -5.91
C THR A 344 -2.61 16.29 -6.70
N ILE A 345 -2.33 15.08 -6.19
CA ILE A 345 -2.73 13.81 -6.83
C ILE A 345 -4.25 13.74 -6.97
N ARG A 346 -5.00 14.12 -5.92
CA ARG A 346 -6.47 14.14 -5.97
C ARG A 346 -6.97 15.09 -7.06
N SER A 347 -6.47 16.32 -7.08
CA SER A 347 -6.83 17.31 -8.10
C SER A 347 -6.51 16.82 -9.51
N ILE A 348 -5.33 16.22 -9.73
CA ILE A 348 -4.96 15.65 -11.04
C ILE A 348 -5.91 14.52 -11.44
N ARG A 349 -6.30 13.64 -10.51
CA ARG A 349 -7.24 12.55 -10.79
C ARG A 349 -8.63 13.09 -11.14
N GLU A 350 -9.11 14.08 -10.40
CA GLU A 350 -10.39 14.74 -10.67
C GLU A 350 -10.38 15.41 -12.06
N THR A 351 -9.33 16.18 -12.39
CA THR A 351 -9.18 16.78 -13.72
C THR A 351 -9.16 15.73 -14.83
N ARG A 352 -8.40 14.64 -14.68
CA ARG A 352 -8.36 13.55 -15.66
C ARG A 352 -9.71 12.85 -15.82
N MET A 353 -10.42 12.62 -14.72
CA MET A 353 -11.76 12.03 -14.77
C MET A 353 -12.72 12.92 -15.55
N THR A 354 -12.70 14.23 -15.31
CA THR A 354 -13.56 15.18 -16.05
C THR A 354 -13.23 15.22 -17.55
N GLN A 355 -11.94 15.22 -17.91
CA GLN A 355 -11.48 15.16 -19.31
C GLN A 355 -11.90 13.85 -19.98
N TRP A 356 -11.79 12.73 -19.26
CA TRP A 356 -12.18 11.43 -19.77
C TRP A 356 -13.70 11.31 -19.94
N GLN A 357 -14.50 11.84 -19.02
CA GLN A 357 -15.96 11.88 -19.16
C GLN A 357 -16.40 12.64 -20.41
N GLU A 358 -15.74 13.76 -20.71
CA GLU A 358 -15.94 14.53 -21.93
C GLU A 358 -15.55 13.72 -23.18
N THR A 359 -14.39 13.08 -23.16
CA THR A 359 -13.94 12.16 -24.22
C THR A 359 -14.95 11.01 -24.43
N MET A 360 -15.52 10.49 -23.34
CA MET A 360 -16.49 9.41 -23.37
C MET A 360 -17.85 9.86 -23.96
N ARG A 361 -18.26 11.09 -23.69
CA ARG A 361 -19.45 11.71 -24.29
C ARG A 361 -19.27 11.88 -25.80
N GLU A 362 -18.11 12.35 -26.24
CA GLU A 362 -17.77 12.48 -27.67
C GLU A 362 -17.72 11.13 -28.36
N PHE A 363 -17.12 10.12 -27.72
CA PHE A 363 -17.08 8.75 -28.21
C PHE A 363 -18.49 8.17 -28.45
N LYS A 364 -19.41 8.35 -27.49
CA LYS A 364 -20.80 7.90 -27.64
C LYS A 364 -21.50 8.60 -28.81
N ALA A 365 -21.31 9.91 -28.95
CA ALA A 365 -21.93 10.68 -30.04
C ALA A 365 -21.35 10.33 -31.42
N ALA A 366 -20.05 10.04 -31.49
CA ALA A 366 -19.37 9.70 -32.74
C ALA A 366 -19.42 8.21 -33.10
N TRP A 367 -20.07 7.36 -32.28
CA TRP A 367 -20.01 5.90 -32.44
C TRP A 367 -20.34 5.38 -33.85
N PRO A 368 -21.42 5.81 -34.53
CA PRO A 368 -21.74 5.31 -35.87
C PRO A 368 -20.59 5.53 -36.87
N ARG A 369 -19.95 6.70 -36.82
CA ARG A 369 -18.79 7.03 -37.65
C ARG A 369 -17.55 6.21 -37.26
N ILE A 370 -17.37 5.93 -35.97
CA ILE A 370 -16.25 5.13 -35.48
C ILE A 370 -16.41 3.67 -35.91
N GLU A 371 -17.63 3.13 -35.81
CA GLU A 371 -17.95 1.75 -36.15
C GLU A 371 -17.71 1.46 -37.65
N GLU A 372 -18.14 2.33 -38.54
CA GLU A 372 -17.94 2.19 -40.00
C GLU A 372 -16.51 2.56 -40.45
N GLY A 373 -15.82 3.37 -39.66
CA GLY A 373 -14.52 3.94 -40.00
C GLY A 373 -13.32 3.09 -39.56
N ARG A 374 -12.13 3.54 -39.99
CA ARG A 374 -10.85 3.02 -39.50
C ARG A 374 -10.64 3.36 -38.03
N ARG A 375 -10.36 2.34 -37.21
CA ARG A 375 -10.24 2.50 -35.75
C ARG A 375 -9.19 1.59 -35.14
N ILE A 376 -8.64 2.02 -34.02
CA ILE A 376 -7.68 1.26 -33.21
C ILE A 376 -8.42 0.68 -32.01
N ILE A 377 -8.36 -0.64 -31.87
CA ILE A 377 -8.89 -1.33 -30.69
C ILE A 377 -7.72 -1.75 -29.83
N VAL A 378 -7.64 -1.19 -28.61
CA VAL A 378 -6.69 -1.63 -27.59
C VAL A 378 -7.35 -2.76 -26.80
N HIS A 379 -6.97 -4.00 -27.12
CA HIS A 379 -7.43 -5.15 -26.36
C HIS A 379 -6.61 -5.28 -25.08
N LEU A 380 -7.33 -5.24 -23.96
CA LEU A 380 -6.77 -5.39 -22.63
C LEU A 380 -7.42 -6.61 -21.95
N PRO A 381 -6.92 -7.83 -22.20
CA PRO A 381 -7.48 -9.07 -21.63
C PRO A 381 -7.08 -9.25 -20.15
N SER A 382 -7.12 -8.17 -19.39
CA SER A 382 -6.83 -8.17 -17.96
C SER A 382 -7.93 -8.88 -17.19
N LEU A 383 -7.54 -9.67 -16.20
CA LEU A 383 -8.44 -10.31 -15.24
C LEU A 383 -8.37 -9.58 -13.90
N SER A 384 -8.67 -8.27 -13.88
CA SER A 384 -8.51 -7.36 -12.73
C SER A 384 -9.46 -7.61 -11.54
N TYR A 385 -9.47 -8.86 -11.07
CA TYR A 385 -10.18 -9.29 -9.88
C TYR A 385 -9.45 -8.82 -8.60
N PRO A 386 -10.19 -8.62 -7.50
CA PRO A 386 -9.61 -8.43 -6.18
C PRO A 386 -8.55 -9.49 -5.83
N THR A 387 -7.51 -9.10 -5.11
CA THR A 387 -6.34 -9.96 -4.83
C THR A 387 -6.70 -11.29 -4.19
N TYR A 388 -7.71 -11.32 -3.31
CA TYR A 388 -8.15 -12.56 -2.67
C TYR A 388 -8.82 -13.55 -3.65
N GLN A 389 -9.37 -13.08 -4.76
CA GLN A 389 -9.91 -13.94 -5.84
C GLN A 389 -8.79 -14.31 -6.81
N ALA A 390 -7.97 -13.33 -7.22
CA ALA A 390 -6.87 -13.55 -8.16
C ALA A 390 -5.87 -14.63 -7.65
N LYS A 391 -5.55 -14.62 -6.34
CA LYS A 391 -4.69 -15.63 -5.71
C LYS A 391 -5.28 -17.05 -5.73
N LYS A 392 -6.61 -17.18 -5.70
CA LYS A 392 -7.30 -18.48 -5.73
C LYS A 392 -7.47 -19.01 -7.16
N MET A 393 -7.31 -18.15 -8.16
CA MET A 393 -7.53 -18.52 -9.56
C MET A 393 -6.33 -19.32 -10.10
N PRO A 394 -6.54 -20.59 -10.48
CA PRO A 394 -5.44 -21.38 -11.01
C PRO A 394 -5.05 -20.89 -12.41
N PHE A 395 -3.74 -20.83 -12.66
CA PHE A 395 -3.12 -20.43 -13.93
C PHE A 395 -3.52 -19.02 -14.38
N TYR A 396 -3.62 -18.09 -13.42
CA TYR A 396 -4.08 -16.72 -13.63
C TYR A 396 -3.41 -16.00 -14.81
N GLU A 397 -2.07 -16.04 -14.91
CA GLU A 397 -1.33 -15.42 -16.02
C GLU A 397 -1.67 -16.06 -17.38
N ALA A 398 -1.74 -17.40 -17.41
CA ALA A 398 -2.13 -18.13 -18.61
C ALA A 398 -3.56 -17.77 -19.03
N ARG A 399 -4.50 -17.59 -18.10
CA ARG A 399 -5.87 -17.17 -18.43
C ARG A 399 -5.95 -15.74 -18.97
N GLN A 400 -5.10 -14.81 -18.53
CA GLN A 400 -5.01 -13.47 -19.13
C GLN A 400 -4.52 -13.54 -20.58
N LEU A 401 -3.52 -14.39 -20.85
CA LEU A 401 -3.05 -14.67 -22.22
C LEU A 401 -4.05 -15.51 -23.03
N GLY A 402 -4.90 -16.25 -22.32
CA GLY A 402 -5.99 -17.14 -22.73
C GLY A 402 -7.01 -16.60 -23.71
N GLN A 403 -6.95 -15.32 -24.04
CA GLN A 403 -8.00 -14.59 -24.74
C GLN A 403 -7.62 -14.20 -26.18
N LEU A 404 -6.66 -14.91 -26.79
CA LEU A 404 -6.30 -14.71 -28.20
C LEU A 404 -7.45 -14.96 -29.19
N THR A 405 -8.55 -15.58 -28.76
CA THR A 405 -9.77 -15.69 -29.60
C THR A 405 -10.35 -14.33 -29.99
N ARG A 406 -9.98 -13.25 -29.28
CA ARG A 406 -10.30 -11.87 -29.63
C ARG A 406 -9.62 -11.36 -30.91
N LEU A 407 -8.62 -12.08 -31.45
CA LEU A 407 -8.02 -11.76 -32.75
C LEU A 407 -9.03 -11.79 -33.91
N SER A 408 -10.19 -12.44 -33.71
CA SER A 408 -11.34 -12.40 -34.62
C SER A 408 -11.80 -10.99 -35.00
N MET A 409 -11.54 -9.97 -34.17
CA MET A 409 -11.83 -8.56 -34.49
C MET A 409 -11.10 -8.05 -35.74
N LEU A 410 -9.99 -8.68 -36.13
CA LEU A 410 -9.27 -8.34 -37.36
C LEU A 410 -10.03 -8.73 -38.64
N ALA A 411 -11.09 -9.53 -38.54
CA ALA A 411 -11.97 -9.83 -39.67
C ALA A 411 -12.57 -8.56 -40.28
N ASP A 412 -12.80 -7.52 -39.48
CA ASP A 412 -13.13 -6.19 -39.99
C ASP A 412 -11.87 -5.55 -40.61
N PRO A 413 -11.86 -5.20 -41.91
CA PRO A 413 -10.70 -4.60 -42.58
C PRO A 413 -10.34 -3.21 -42.07
N HIS A 414 -11.25 -2.52 -41.38
CA HIS A 414 -11.03 -1.18 -40.83
C HIS A 414 -10.40 -1.20 -39.43
N VAL A 415 -10.27 -2.36 -38.80
CA VAL A 415 -9.72 -2.50 -37.45
C VAL A 415 -8.20 -2.66 -37.48
N GLN A 416 -7.52 -1.83 -36.71
CA GLN A 416 -6.15 -2.05 -36.26
C GLN A 416 -6.17 -2.50 -34.80
N LEU A 417 -5.47 -3.59 -34.48
CA LEU A 417 -5.53 -4.23 -33.18
C LEU A 417 -4.22 -4.08 -32.41
N VAL A 418 -4.28 -3.40 -31.27
CA VAL A 418 -3.19 -3.34 -30.29
C VAL A 418 -3.53 -4.31 -29.16
N PHE A 419 -2.84 -5.44 -29.11
CA PHE A 419 -3.11 -6.49 -28.15
C PHE A 419 -2.10 -6.42 -27.01
N VAL A 420 -2.58 -6.05 -25.81
CA VAL A 420 -1.75 -6.02 -24.61
C VAL A 420 -1.64 -7.45 -24.06
N VAL A 421 -0.42 -7.92 -23.85
CA VAL A 421 -0.14 -9.27 -23.33
C VAL A 421 0.81 -9.22 -22.14
N PRO A 422 0.68 -10.12 -21.15
CA PRO A 422 1.62 -10.20 -20.03
C PRO A 422 3.01 -10.65 -20.48
N VAL A 423 3.07 -11.55 -21.47
CA VAL A 423 4.30 -12.08 -22.06
C VAL A 423 4.12 -12.09 -23.58
N LYS A 424 5.17 -11.73 -24.31
CA LYS A 424 5.15 -11.75 -25.78
C LYS A 424 5.03 -13.20 -26.26
N PRO A 425 4.03 -13.56 -27.08
CA PRO A 425 3.98 -14.88 -27.71
C PRO A 425 5.22 -15.08 -28.58
N GLU A 426 5.68 -16.31 -28.74
CA GLU A 426 6.80 -16.61 -29.64
C GLU A 426 6.48 -16.32 -31.10
N THR A 427 7.53 -16.14 -31.89
CA THR A 427 7.42 -15.85 -33.33
C THR A 427 6.64 -16.95 -34.07
N GLU A 428 6.85 -18.22 -33.72
CA GLU A 428 6.15 -19.37 -34.32
C GLU A 428 4.64 -19.32 -34.06
N ILE A 429 4.23 -18.98 -32.83
CA ILE A 429 2.82 -18.84 -32.45
C ILE A 429 2.20 -17.63 -33.15
N GLN A 430 2.92 -16.51 -33.22
CA GLN A 430 2.45 -15.34 -33.96
C GLN A 430 2.25 -15.68 -35.44
N GLN A 431 3.21 -16.37 -36.07
CA GLN A 431 3.12 -16.82 -37.45
C GLN A 431 1.97 -17.81 -37.67
N TYR A 432 1.73 -18.73 -36.73
CA TYR A 432 0.61 -19.66 -36.77
C TYR A 432 -0.74 -18.92 -36.85
N TYR A 433 -1.01 -18.00 -35.92
CA TYR A 433 -2.26 -17.23 -35.94
C TYR A 433 -2.35 -16.28 -37.14
N MET A 434 -1.26 -15.63 -37.52
CA MET A 434 -1.24 -14.74 -38.69
C MET A 434 -1.49 -15.51 -39.99
N GLY A 435 -0.89 -16.68 -40.15
CA GLY A 435 -1.11 -17.58 -41.28
C GLY A 435 -2.56 -18.07 -41.35
N LEU A 436 -3.09 -18.58 -40.24
CA LEU A 436 -4.50 -19.00 -40.16
C LEU A 436 -5.47 -17.87 -40.51
N LEU A 437 -5.28 -16.66 -39.96
CA LEU A 437 -6.16 -15.55 -40.28
C LEU A 437 -6.05 -15.15 -41.75
N ALA A 438 -4.84 -15.08 -42.31
CA ALA A 438 -4.62 -14.72 -43.70
C ALA A 438 -5.23 -15.75 -44.68
N GLU A 439 -5.05 -17.05 -44.40
CA GLU A 439 -5.61 -18.14 -45.20
C GLU A 439 -7.14 -18.16 -45.18
N ASN A 440 -7.77 -17.63 -44.12
CA ASN A 440 -9.24 -17.51 -44.01
C ASN A 440 -9.75 -16.11 -44.41
N GLY A 441 -9.01 -15.39 -45.26
CA GLY A 441 -9.48 -14.17 -45.92
C GLY A 441 -9.25 -12.86 -45.15
N VAL A 442 -8.53 -12.88 -44.02
CA VAL A 442 -8.19 -11.67 -43.28
C VAL A 442 -7.01 -10.95 -43.93
N SER A 443 -7.27 -9.77 -44.51
CA SER A 443 -6.23 -9.01 -45.22
C SER A 443 -5.24 -8.32 -44.27
N ASN A 444 -3.97 -8.22 -44.68
CA ASN A 444 -2.96 -7.37 -44.03
C ASN A 444 -2.79 -7.59 -42.52
N VAL A 445 -2.87 -8.83 -42.03
CA VAL A 445 -2.81 -9.14 -40.58
C VAL A 445 -1.55 -8.56 -39.93
N ALA A 446 -0.38 -8.73 -40.55
CA ALA A 446 0.90 -8.31 -39.98
C ALA A 446 1.05 -6.79 -39.79
N SER A 447 0.41 -5.97 -40.63
CA SER A 447 0.45 -4.51 -40.48
C SER A 447 -0.64 -3.97 -39.55
N ARG A 448 -1.69 -4.76 -39.28
CA ARG A 448 -2.82 -4.38 -38.43
C ARG A 448 -2.75 -4.93 -37.00
N LEU A 449 -1.97 -5.98 -36.75
CA LEU A 449 -1.81 -6.58 -35.43
C LEU A 449 -0.51 -6.12 -34.76
N THR A 450 -0.59 -5.58 -33.55
CA THR A 450 0.58 -5.19 -32.75
C THR A 450 0.47 -5.75 -31.34
N PHE A 451 1.38 -6.63 -30.96
CA PHE A 451 1.51 -7.10 -29.58
C PHE A 451 2.36 -6.12 -28.75
N VAL A 452 1.86 -5.72 -27.59
CA VAL A 452 2.57 -4.84 -26.65
C VAL A 452 2.66 -5.51 -25.27
N VAL A 453 3.80 -5.36 -24.61
CA VAL A 453 4.14 -6.06 -23.36
C VAL A 453 4.61 -5.02 -22.33
N PRO A 454 4.18 -5.09 -21.06
CA PRO A 454 4.67 -4.17 -20.05
C PRO A 454 6.16 -4.39 -19.76
N GLU A 455 6.97 -3.32 -19.76
CA GLU A 455 8.43 -3.47 -19.66
C GLU A 455 8.92 -4.01 -18.32
N ASN A 456 8.15 -3.81 -17.24
CA ASN A 456 8.55 -4.16 -15.88
C ASN A 456 8.03 -5.53 -15.42
N VAL A 457 7.40 -6.34 -16.29
CA VAL A 457 6.79 -7.64 -15.95
C VAL A 457 7.69 -8.49 -15.05
N ARG A 458 8.98 -8.64 -15.40
CA ARG A 458 9.96 -9.48 -14.66
C ARG A 458 10.27 -9.00 -13.24
N ARG A 459 9.96 -7.74 -12.90
CA ARG A 459 10.21 -7.13 -11.58
C ARG A 459 8.96 -7.11 -10.70
N LEU A 460 7.81 -7.45 -11.26
CA LEU A 460 6.52 -7.42 -10.57
C LEU A 460 6.22 -8.79 -9.95
N PRO A 461 5.49 -8.84 -8.83
CA PRO A 461 5.07 -10.10 -8.23
C PRO A 461 4.09 -10.84 -9.15
N ALA A 462 4.12 -12.18 -9.09
CA ALA A 462 3.17 -13.03 -9.80
C ALA A 462 1.72 -12.81 -9.29
N GLY A 463 0.74 -13.10 -10.14
CA GLY A 463 -0.69 -12.96 -9.80
C GLY A 463 -1.21 -11.51 -9.83
N MET A 464 -0.45 -10.58 -10.43
CA MET A 464 -0.89 -9.22 -10.69
C MET A 464 -1.70 -9.14 -11.99
N SER A 465 -2.76 -8.34 -11.97
CA SER A 465 -3.56 -8.06 -13.16
C SER A 465 -2.76 -7.34 -14.25
N LEU A 466 -3.07 -7.66 -15.50
CA LEU A 466 -2.39 -7.07 -16.65
C LEU A 466 -2.53 -5.55 -16.66
N THR A 467 -3.71 -5.02 -16.33
CA THR A 467 -3.95 -3.57 -16.24
C THR A 467 -3.02 -2.90 -15.24
N ARG A 468 -2.81 -3.51 -14.06
CA ARG A 468 -1.89 -2.97 -13.06
C ARG A 468 -0.43 -3.06 -13.51
N MET A 469 -0.04 -4.12 -14.22
CA MET A 469 1.28 -4.22 -14.83
C MET A 469 1.53 -3.11 -15.86
N VAL A 470 0.51 -2.73 -16.64
CA VAL A 470 0.55 -1.61 -17.59
C VAL A 470 0.67 -0.27 -16.86
N LEU A 471 -0.12 -0.05 -15.80
CA LEU A 471 -0.05 1.18 -14.99
C LEU A 471 1.33 1.38 -14.34
N LEU A 472 2.03 0.29 -14.04
CA LEU A 472 3.40 0.28 -13.50
C LEU A 472 4.50 0.30 -14.58
N SER A 473 4.12 0.50 -15.85
CA SER A 473 4.99 0.46 -17.02
C SER A 473 4.92 1.78 -17.81
N PRO A 474 5.68 2.81 -17.42
CA PRO A 474 5.64 4.14 -18.03
C PRO A 474 5.95 4.20 -19.53
N ARG A 475 6.83 3.32 -20.04
CA ARG A 475 7.17 3.28 -21.48
C ARG A 475 6.00 2.73 -22.27
N LEU A 476 5.35 1.68 -21.78
CA LEU A 476 4.14 1.15 -22.40
C LEU A 476 3.00 2.18 -22.38
N LEU A 477 2.80 2.90 -21.28
CA LEU A 477 1.78 3.96 -21.22
C LEU A 477 2.02 5.07 -22.26
N LYS A 478 3.28 5.50 -22.43
CA LYS A 478 3.65 6.46 -23.49
C LYS A 478 3.41 5.89 -24.88
N LEU A 479 3.74 4.62 -25.10
CA LEU A 479 3.49 3.94 -26.38
C LEU A 479 1.99 3.86 -26.70
N LEU A 480 1.16 3.42 -25.75
CA LEU A 480 -0.29 3.35 -25.93
C LEU A 480 -0.89 4.74 -26.20
N SER A 481 -0.45 5.76 -25.45
CA SER A 481 -0.86 7.14 -25.69
C SER A 481 -0.48 7.60 -27.10
N ALA A 482 0.75 7.34 -27.55
CA ALA A 482 1.19 7.71 -28.91
C ALA A 482 0.42 6.97 -30.02
N LEU A 483 0.07 5.70 -29.80
CA LEU A 483 -0.71 4.91 -30.77
C LEU A 483 -2.15 5.42 -30.90
N CYS A 484 -2.75 5.90 -29.81
CA CYS A 484 -4.15 6.34 -29.78
C CYS A 484 -4.34 7.83 -30.11
N THR A 485 -3.34 8.67 -29.88
CA THR A 485 -3.47 10.14 -30.04
C THR A 485 -3.80 10.52 -31.48
N GLY A 486 -4.84 11.33 -31.68
CA GLY A 486 -5.24 11.86 -32.99
C GLY A 486 -5.94 10.85 -33.91
N LYS A 487 -6.26 9.65 -33.43
CA LYS A 487 -6.94 8.59 -34.19
C LYS A 487 -8.18 8.09 -33.44
N PRO A 488 -9.22 7.62 -34.12
CA PRO A 488 -10.34 6.92 -33.47
C PRO A 488 -9.80 5.66 -32.77
N ALA A 489 -9.80 5.65 -31.44
CA ALA A 489 -9.28 4.55 -30.65
C ALA A 489 -10.12 4.33 -29.40
N TYR A 490 -10.26 3.07 -28.96
CA TYR A 490 -10.90 2.73 -27.70
C TYR A 490 -10.29 1.49 -27.05
N ILE A 491 -10.44 1.39 -25.74
CA ILE A 491 -10.04 0.21 -24.95
C ILE A 491 -11.20 -0.77 -24.89
N LEU A 492 -10.96 -2.03 -25.25
CA LEU A 492 -11.88 -3.13 -24.98
C LEU A 492 -11.32 -3.97 -23.81
N PRO A 493 -11.90 -3.82 -22.61
CA PRO A 493 -11.42 -4.54 -21.43
C PRO A 493 -11.81 -6.02 -21.42
N GLY A 494 -11.10 -6.80 -20.61
CA GLY A 494 -11.45 -8.16 -20.23
C GLY A 494 -12.51 -8.17 -19.13
N VAL A 495 -12.10 -7.68 -17.96
CA VAL A 495 -12.98 -7.37 -16.82
C VAL A 495 -13.16 -5.87 -16.74
N VAL A 496 -14.36 -5.41 -16.39
CA VAL A 496 -14.66 -3.98 -16.22
C VAL A 496 -14.48 -3.59 -14.75
N GLY A 497 -13.38 -2.93 -14.42
CA GLY A 497 -13.03 -2.55 -13.05
C GLY A 497 -12.44 -1.14 -12.91
N GLU A 498 -12.12 -0.79 -11.67
CA GLU A 498 -11.49 0.50 -11.32
C GLU A 498 -10.08 0.64 -11.91
N GLU A 499 -9.37 -0.49 -12.11
CA GLU A 499 -8.06 -0.48 -12.73
C GLU A 499 -8.15 -0.06 -14.21
N GLU A 500 -9.13 -0.59 -14.94
CA GLU A 500 -9.39 -0.25 -16.35
C GLU A 500 -9.79 1.22 -16.50
N LEU A 501 -10.64 1.73 -15.61
CA LEU A 501 -11.00 3.15 -15.58
C LEU A 501 -9.77 4.03 -15.27
N THR A 502 -8.93 3.61 -14.34
CA THR A 502 -7.68 4.33 -14.03
C THR A 502 -6.75 4.39 -15.25
N LEU A 503 -6.63 3.30 -16.00
CA LEU A 503 -5.85 3.28 -17.24
C LEU A 503 -6.47 4.17 -18.32
N ALA A 504 -7.79 4.07 -18.53
CA ALA A 504 -8.51 4.85 -19.53
C ALA A 504 -8.43 6.36 -19.26
N THR A 505 -8.59 6.77 -18.00
CA THR A 505 -8.46 8.18 -17.56
C THR A 505 -7.01 8.68 -17.64
N GLN A 506 -6.02 7.82 -17.40
CA GLN A 506 -4.61 8.19 -17.53
C GLN A 506 -4.19 8.37 -18.99
N LEU A 507 -4.73 7.57 -19.91
CA LEU A 507 -4.46 7.67 -21.35
C LEU A 507 -5.38 8.69 -22.06
N ASN A 508 -6.47 9.11 -21.41
CA ASN A 508 -7.58 9.83 -22.02
C ASN A 508 -8.12 9.16 -23.29
N VAL A 509 -8.33 7.84 -23.21
CA VAL A 509 -8.87 7.01 -24.31
C VAL A 509 -10.22 6.46 -23.84
N PRO A 510 -11.28 6.50 -24.67
CA PRO A 510 -12.59 5.96 -24.29
C PRO A 510 -12.53 4.45 -24.10
N MET A 511 -13.41 3.94 -23.25
CA MET A 511 -13.54 2.50 -22.98
C MET A 511 -14.86 2.01 -23.58
N LEU A 512 -14.83 0.92 -24.36
CA LEU A 512 -16.05 0.29 -24.88
C LEU A 512 -16.73 -0.54 -23.78
N SER A 513 -17.19 0.15 -22.76
CA SER A 513 -17.94 -0.37 -21.61
C SER A 513 -18.59 0.80 -20.86
N SER A 514 -19.43 0.48 -19.88
CA SER A 514 -19.98 1.45 -18.94
C SER A 514 -19.03 1.75 -17.78
N GLU A 515 -19.39 2.73 -16.95
CA GLU A 515 -18.64 3.04 -15.74
C GLU A 515 -18.57 1.81 -14.81
N PRO A 516 -17.38 1.45 -14.28
CA PRO A 516 -17.21 0.25 -13.48
C PRO A 516 -18.16 0.13 -12.29
N HIS A 517 -18.51 1.25 -11.64
CA HIS A 517 -19.43 1.22 -10.51
C HIS A 517 -20.82 0.67 -10.89
N LEU A 518 -21.30 0.96 -12.12
CA LEU A 518 -22.57 0.47 -12.62
C LEU A 518 -22.47 -1.02 -12.91
N VAL A 519 -21.39 -1.43 -13.58
CA VAL A 519 -21.12 -2.82 -13.92
C VAL A 519 -20.95 -3.69 -12.67
N GLN A 520 -20.26 -3.21 -11.63
CA GLN A 520 -20.16 -3.92 -10.35
C GLN A 520 -21.51 -4.01 -9.64
N GLY A 521 -22.32 -2.95 -9.69
CA GLY A 521 -23.66 -2.92 -9.09
C GLY A 521 -24.62 -3.93 -9.73
N TYR A 522 -24.61 -4.07 -11.06
CA TYR A 522 -25.46 -5.00 -11.81
C TYR A 522 -24.82 -6.37 -12.07
N GLY A 523 -23.50 -6.49 -12.00
CA GLY A 523 -22.76 -7.76 -12.11
C GLY A 523 -22.73 -8.57 -10.83
N SER A 524 -23.16 -7.98 -9.71
CA SER A 524 -23.48 -8.70 -8.49
C SER A 524 -24.66 -9.67 -8.70
N LYS A 525 -24.70 -10.83 -8.03
CA LYS A 525 -25.78 -11.82 -8.22
C LYS A 525 -27.17 -11.24 -7.97
N SER A 526 -27.31 -10.40 -6.95
CA SER A 526 -28.56 -9.70 -6.67
C SER A 526 -28.83 -8.57 -7.66
N GLY A 527 -27.78 -7.93 -8.20
CA GLY A 527 -27.88 -6.91 -9.24
C GLY A 527 -28.34 -7.46 -10.58
N CYS A 528 -27.80 -8.60 -10.99
CA CYS A 528 -28.17 -9.33 -12.18
C CYS A 528 -29.65 -9.71 -12.12
N ARG A 529 -30.13 -10.23 -10.97
CA ARG A 529 -31.55 -10.52 -10.77
C ARG A 529 -32.45 -9.31 -10.93
N ARG A 530 -32.03 -8.11 -10.49
CA ARG A 530 -32.77 -6.86 -10.73
C ARG A 530 -32.81 -6.49 -12.21
N LEU A 531 -31.73 -6.75 -12.93
CA LEU A 531 -31.65 -6.48 -14.36
C LEU A 531 -32.53 -7.44 -15.17
N LEU A 532 -32.50 -8.73 -14.85
CA LEU A 532 -33.39 -9.76 -15.42
C LEU A 532 -34.88 -9.44 -15.16
N ALA A 533 -35.21 -9.04 -13.93
CA ALA A 533 -36.56 -8.61 -13.58
C ALA A 533 -36.99 -7.34 -14.34
N ALA A 534 -36.08 -6.38 -14.56
CA ALA A 534 -36.36 -5.18 -15.35
C ALA A 534 -36.54 -5.46 -16.85
N ALA A 535 -36.13 -6.64 -17.31
CA ALA A 535 -36.31 -7.13 -18.67
C ALA A 535 -37.50 -8.11 -18.82
N ASP A 536 -38.30 -8.28 -17.76
CA ASP A 536 -39.40 -9.23 -17.67
C ASP A 536 -38.98 -10.69 -17.96
N ILE A 537 -37.74 -11.04 -17.61
CA ILE A 537 -37.21 -12.40 -17.74
C ILE A 537 -37.48 -13.17 -16.46
N LEU A 538 -38.02 -14.38 -16.59
CA LEU A 538 -38.23 -15.29 -15.47
C LEU A 538 -36.90 -15.66 -14.82
N THR A 539 -36.83 -15.56 -13.49
CA THR A 539 -35.66 -16.00 -12.71
C THR A 539 -36.04 -17.15 -11.80
N PRO A 540 -35.16 -18.12 -11.54
CA PRO A 540 -35.43 -19.19 -10.60
C PRO A 540 -35.92 -18.67 -9.25
N PRO A 541 -36.86 -19.38 -8.59
CA PRO A 541 -37.27 -19.05 -7.24
C PRO A 541 -36.11 -18.96 -6.26
N GLY A 542 -36.15 -18.01 -5.35
CA GLY A 542 -35.05 -17.83 -4.42
C GLY A 542 -35.06 -16.50 -3.69
N ALA A 543 -34.07 -16.28 -2.83
CA ALA A 543 -33.86 -15.06 -2.07
C ALA A 543 -32.56 -14.38 -2.52
N ALA A 544 -32.55 -13.05 -2.57
CA ALA A 544 -31.39 -12.24 -2.96
C ALA A 544 -31.10 -11.17 -1.91
N GLN A 545 -29.94 -10.52 -1.99
CA GLN A 545 -29.50 -9.47 -1.07
C GLN A 545 -29.36 -9.94 0.39
N LEU A 546 -28.95 -11.20 0.58
CA LEU A 546 -28.69 -11.76 1.90
C LEU A 546 -27.33 -11.25 2.37
N ARG A 547 -27.26 -10.66 3.58
CA ARG A 547 -26.07 -9.95 4.07
C ARG A 547 -25.37 -10.62 5.24
N SER A 548 -25.97 -11.65 5.81
CA SER A 548 -25.40 -12.38 6.93
C SER A 548 -25.71 -13.87 6.85
N ARG A 549 -24.90 -14.67 7.53
CA ARG A 549 -25.16 -16.11 7.71
C ARG A 549 -26.54 -16.36 8.33
N ALA A 550 -27.00 -15.52 9.25
CA ALA A 550 -28.32 -15.67 9.87
C ALA A 550 -29.42 -15.47 8.81
N ASP A 551 -29.30 -14.44 7.96
CA ASP A 551 -30.24 -14.20 6.86
C ASP A 551 -30.25 -15.36 5.87
N LEU A 552 -29.07 -15.92 5.56
CA LEU A 552 -28.91 -17.09 4.70
C LEU A 552 -29.66 -18.29 5.26
N LEU A 553 -29.39 -18.66 6.51
CA LEU A 553 -29.97 -19.84 7.13
C LEU A 553 -31.49 -19.69 7.30
N HIS A 554 -31.98 -18.52 7.73
CA HIS A 554 -33.41 -18.25 7.83
C HIS A 554 -34.11 -18.31 6.47
N SER A 555 -33.52 -17.68 5.45
CA SER A 555 -34.09 -17.67 4.10
C SER A 555 -34.11 -19.08 3.51
N LEU A 556 -33.02 -19.84 3.67
CA LEU A 556 -32.91 -21.21 3.19
C LEU A 556 -33.93 -22.13 3.87
N ALA A 557 -34.09 -22.05 5.20
CA ALA A 557 -35.10 -22.81 5.92
C ALA A 557 -36.54 -22.48 5.47
N GLY A 558 -36.84 -21.18 5.31
CA GLY A 558 -38.16 -20.73 4.82
C GLY A 558 -38.44 -21.20 3.39
N LEU A 559 -37.45 -21.13 2.50
CA LEU A 559 -37.55 -21.56 1.11
C LEU A 559 -37.74 -23.08 0.98
N VAL A 560 -36.96 -23.86 1.74
CA VAL A 560 -37.05 -25.33 1.75
C VAL A 560 -38.43 -25.79 2.23
N VAL A 561 -38.95 -25.22 3.33
CA VAL A 561 -40.27 -25.59 3.85
C VAL A 561 -41.39 -25.10 2.94
N GLY A 562 -41.26 -23.90 2.37
CA GLY A 562 -42.28 -23.31 1.51
C GLY A 562 -42.38 -23.93 0.11
N ARG A 563 -41.33 -24.61 -0.37
CA ARG A 563 -41.28 -25.19 -1.73
C ARG A 563 -40.71 -26.61 -1.72
N ARG A 564 -41.50 -27.56 -1.19
CA ARG A 564 -41.16 -28.99 -1.06
C ARG A 564 -40.81 -29.69 -2.38
N ALA A 565 -41.29 -29.18 -3.52
CA ALA A 565 -41.00 -29.74 -4.84
C ALA A 565 -39.52 -29.54 -5.27
N VAL A 566 -38.80 -28.58 -4.68
CA VAL A 566 -37.40 -28.31 -5.02
C VAL A 566 -36.49 -29.25 -4.24
N GLN A 567 -35.76 -30.12 -4.94
CA GLN A 567 -34.85 -31.09 -4.31
C GLN A 567 -33.48 -30.52 -3.95
N ARG A 568 -33.06 -29.44 -4.62
CA ARG A 568 -31.74 -28.83 -4.44
C ARG A 568 -31.80 -27.31 -4.46
N TRP A 569 -31.10 -26.69 -3.52
CA TRP A 569 -30.92 -25.24 -3.44
C TRP A 569 -29.47 -24.88 -3.68
N LEU A 570 -29.24 -23.81 -4.45
CA LEU A 570 -27.93 -23.28 -4.80
C LEU A 570 -27.72 -21.94 -4.09
N VAL A 571 -26.66 -21.84 -3.30
CA VAL A 571 -26.18 -20.60 -2.68
C VAL A 571 -25.06 -20.05 -3.56
N LYS A 572 -25.11 -18.76 -3.89
CA LYS A 572 -24.07 -18.06 -4.66
C LYS A 572 -23.58 -16.84 -3.88
N LEU A 573 -22.26 -16.70 -3.78
CA LEU A 573 -21.64 -15.48 -3.24
C LEU A 573 -21.78 -14.32 -4.23
N GLU A 574 -21.98 -13.11 -3.70
CA GLU A 574 -22.40 -11.94 -4.48
C GLU A 574 -21.38 -11.49 -5.54
N ASN A 575 -20.08 -11.62 -5.25
CA ASN A 575 -18.98 -11.09 -6.06
C ASN A 575 -18.07 -12.18 -6.66
N GLU A 576 -18.48 -13.44 -6.58
CA GLU A 576 -17.74 -14.57 -7.16
C GLU A 576 -18.19 -14.89 -8.58
N PHE A 577 -17.27 -15.43 -9.38
CA PHE A 577 -17.48 -15.77 -10.79
C PHE A 577 -17.10 -17.22 -11.08
N GLY A 578 -17.52 -17.75 -12.23
CA GLY A 578 -17.11 -19.07 -12.71
C GLY A 578 -17.38 -20.21 -11.72
N SER A 579 -18.52 -20.15 -11.01
CA SER A 579 -18.98 -21.10 -9.97
C SER A 579 -18.15 -21.18 -8.68
N GLN A 580 -17.08 -20.39 -8.51
CA GLN A 580 -16.17 -20.46 -7.35
C GLN A 580 -16.87 -20.23 -6.00
N GLY A 581 -17.89 -19.37 -5.98
CA GLY A 581 -18.69 -19.07 -4.80
C GLY A 581 -19.95 -19.91 -4.64
N HIS A 582 -20.11 -21.00 -5.39
CA HIS A 582 -21.30 -21.83 -5.33
C HIS A 582 -21.22 -22.85 -4.18
N ALA A 583 -22.35 -23.05 -3.51
CA ALA A 583 -22.58 -24.15 -2.58
C ALA A 583 -24.00 -24.68 -2.78
N TYR A 584 -24.23 -25.99 -2.63
CA TYR A 584 -25.58 -26.55 -2.77
C TYR A 584 -26.02 -27.37 -1.56
N LEU A 585 -27.32 -27.33 -1.32
CA LEU A 585 -28.04 -28.09 -0.31
C LEU A 585 -28.98 -29.08 -1.03
N ASP A 586 -28.77 -30.37 -0.82
CA ASP A 586 -29.74 -31.40 -1.21
C ASP A 586 -30.76 -31.56 -0.07
N VAL A 587 -32.04 -31.34 -0.34
CA VAL A 587 -33.13 -31.40 0.65
C VAL A 587 -33.22 -32.78 1.31
N ASN A 588 -32.90 -33.84 0.57
CA ASN A 588 -32.87 -35.22 1.07
C ASN A 588 -31.88 -35.45 2.22
N ARG A 589 -30.95 -34.52 2.48
CA ARG A 589 -30.00 -34.62 3.59
C ARG A 589 -30.46 -34.00 4.90
N LEU A 590 -31.60 -33.32 4.88
CA LEU A 590 -32.17 -32.71 6.08
C LEU A 590 -32.98 -33.76 6.84
N ASN A 591 -32.47 -34.17 8.00
CA ASN A 591 -33.13 -35.16 8.84
C ASN A 591 -34.46 -34.61 9.39
N SER A 592 -34.52 -33.30 9.64
CA SER A 592 -35.73 -32.62 10.12
C SER A 592 -36.93 -32.80 9.20
N LEU A 593 -36.71 -32.98 7.89
CA LEU A 593 -37.77 -33.21 6.90
C LEU A 593 -38.12 -34.68 6.72
N GLN A 594 -37.18 -35.59 6.97
CA GLN A 594 -37.43 -37.04 6.91
C GLN A 594 -38.31 -37.50 8.06
N ASN A 595 -38.13 -36.93 9.25
CA ASN A 595 -38.87 -37.30 10.46
C ASN A 595 -40.37 -36.93 10.42
N GLU A 596 -40.79 -36.00 9.55
CA GLU A 596 -42.22 -35.69 9.33
C GLU A 596 -42.94 -36.66 8.38
N GLY A 597 -42.20 -37.42 7.55
CA GLY A 597 -42.77 -38.32 6.55
C GLY A 597 -43.64 -39.46 7.12
N SER A 598 -43.61 -39.65 8.44
CA SER A 598 -44.38 -40.66 9.18
C SER A 598 -45.71 -40.15 9.74
N ALA A 599 -46.05 -38.86 9.62
CA ALA A 599 -47.30 -38.28 10.10
C ALA A 599 -48.08 -37.63 8.95
N SER A 600 -48.92 -38.43 8.27
CA SER A 600 -49.84 -37.92 7.26
C SER A 600 -50.94 -37.09 7.91
N GLY A 601 -50.91 -35.77 7.73
CA GLY A 601 -51.97 -34.86 8.13
C GLY A 601 -51.70 -33.44 7.63
N SER A 602 -52.75 -32.73 7.23
CA SER A 602 -52.72 -31.36 6.73
C SER A 602 -51.84 -30.44 7.60
N VAL A 603 -50.94 -29.69 6.96
CA VAL A 603 -49.96 -28.84 7.63
C VAL A 603 -50.64 -27.58 8.19
N ASP A 604 -50.88 -27.54 9.49
CA ASP A 604 -51.25 -26.32 10.21
C ASP A 604 -50.16 -25.24 10.09
N ALA A 605 -50.53 -23.96 10.11
CA ALA A 605 -49.55 -22.86 10.07
C ALA A 605 -48.53 -22.94 11.23
N ALA A 606 -48.95 -23.45 12.40
CA ALA A 606 -48.11 -23.68 13.57
C ALA A 606 -47.09 -24.81 13.36
N SER A 607 -47.44 -25.89 12.67
CA SER A 607 -46.51 -26.98 12.36
C SER A 607 -45.47 -26.55 11.33
N SER A 608 -45.85 -25.69 10.37
CA SER A 608 -44.91 -25.12 9.40
C SER A 608 -43.84 -24.22 10.06
N ALA A 609 -44.20 -23.49 11.13
CA ALA A 609 -43.27 -22.64 11.87
C ALA A 609 -42.29 -23.47 12.71
N GLY A 610 -42.79 -24.52 13.37
CA GLY A 610 -41.95 -25.48 14.11
C GLY A 610 -40.95 -26.19 13.21
N LEU A 611 -41.38 -26.62 12.02
CA LEU A 611 -40.49 -27.25 11.04
C LEU A 611 -39.43 -26.28 10.50
N ARG A 612 -39.78 -25.02 10.22
CA ARG A 612 -38.80 -24.00 9.82
C ARG A 612 -37.75 -23.80 10.90
N ALA A 613 -38.14 -23.77 12.17
CA ALA A 613 -37.22 -23.66 13.30
C ALA A 613 -36.31 -24.91 13.41
N ALA A 614 -36.84 -26.11 13.20
CA ALA A 614 -36.08 -27.35 13.21
C ALA A 614 -35.04 -27.39 12.07
N VAL A 615 -35.44 -27.04 10.84
CA VAL A 615 -34.53 -26.96 9.69
C VAL A 615 -33.46 -25.89 9.90
N PHE A 616 -33.84 -24.72 10.44
CA PHE A 616 -32.89 -23.66 10.78
C PHE A 616 -31.84 -24.16 11.79
N HIS A 617 -32.28 -24.77 12.88
CA HIS A 617 -31.39 -25.30 13.92
C HIS A 617 -30.47 -26.42 13.38
N GLU A 618 -31.00 -27.28 12.50
CA GLU A 618 -30.18 -28.30 11.83
C GLU A 618 -29.12 -27.68 10.91
N LEU A 619 -29.46 -26.64 10.14
CA LEU A 619 -28.50 -25.96 9.29
C LEU A 619 -27.44 -25.17 10.08
N GLU A 620 -27.81 -24.62 11.23
CA GLU A 620 -26.90 -23.93 12.14
C GLU A 620 -25.89 -24.90 12.77
N MET A 621 -26.37 -26.02 13.32
CA MET A 621 -25.52 -26.99 14.03
C MET A 621 -24.77 -27.94 13.09
N ASN A 622 -25.41 -28.35 11.99
CA ASN A 622 -24.90 -29.37 11.07
C ASN A 622 -24.63 -28.86 9.65
N GLY A 623 -24.63 -27.54 9.42
CA GLY A 623 -24.45 -26.94 8.10
C GLY A 623 -23.27 -27.51 7.31
N ALA A 624 -22.13 -27.75 7.98
CA ALA A 624 -20.94 -28.33 7.35
C ALA A 624 -21.15 -29.74 6.77
N LYS A 625 -22.08 -30.53 7.33
CA LYS A 625 -22.45 -31.87 6.83
C LYS A 625 -23.56 -31.83 5.77
N ARG A 626 -24.39 -30.78 5.80
CA ARG A 626 -25.55 -30.63 4.91
C ARG A 626 -25.21 -29.93 3.60
N MET A 627 -24.39 -28.89 3.68
CA MET A 627 -23.95 -28.08 2.54
C MET A 627 -22.77 -28.75 1.83
N ARG A 628 -22.79 -28.73 0.50
CA ARG A 628 -21.63 -29.11 -0.32
C ARG A 628 -21.06 -27.88 -1.01
N LEU A 629 -19.79 -27.61 -0.73
CA LEU A 629 -19.02 -26.57 -1.41
C LEU A 629 -18.58 -27.09 -2.78
N VAL A 630 -18.75 -26.26 -3.81
CA VAL A 630 -18.44 -26.61 -5.20
C VAL A 630 -16.93 -26.57 -5.46
N HIS A 631 -16.23 -25.57 -4.93
CA HIS A 631 -14.77 -25.42 -5.05
C HIS A 631 -14.10 -25.34 -3.67
N PRO A 632 -13.81 -26.49 -3.03
CA PRO A 632 -13.14 -26.53 -1.73
C PRO A 632 -11.73 -25.90 -1.75
N SER A 633 -11.08 -25.82 -2.92
CA SER A 633 -9.80 -25.12 -3.08
C SER A 633 -9.92 -23.61 -2.80
N SER A 634 -11.06 -23.00 -3.14
CA SER A 634 -11.34 -21.59 -2.86
C SER A 634 -11.88 -21.37 -1.45
N TYR A 635 -12.61 -22.35 -0.92
CA TYR A 635 -13.25 -22.33 0.39
C TYR A 635 -13.06 -23.67 1.10
N PRO A 636 -12.03 -23.81 1.96
CA PRO A 636 -11.65 -25.10 2.53
C PRO A 636 -12.72 -25.78 3.37
N ASN A 637 -13.57 -25.00 4.04
CA ASN A 637 -14.62 -25.50 4.92
C ASN A 637 -15.82 -24.54 4.97
N TRP A 638 -16.91 -25.02 5.56
CA TRP A 638 -18.17 -24.28 5.65
C TRP A 638 -18.03 -22.95 6.42
N GLU A 639 -17.21 -22.91 7.47
CA GLU A 639 -17.01 -21.68 8.24
C GLU A 639 -16.26 -20.61 7.43
N ALA A 640 -15.23 -21.00 6.66
CA ALA A 640 -14.54 -20.10 5.75
C ALA A 640 -15.48 -19.55 4.65
N TYR A 641 -16.40 -20.40 4.16
CA TYR A 641 -17.44 -19.98 3.22
C TYR A 641 -18.41 -18.97 3.87
N LEU A 642 -18.89 -19.24 5.09
CA LEU A 642 -19.79 -18.35 5.82
C LEU A 642 -19.12 -17.02 6.21
N ALA A 643 -17.85 -17.04 6.58
CA ALA A 643 -17.09 -15.82 6.85
C ALA A 643 -17.00 -14.93 5.60
N MET A 644 -16.80 -15.53 4.42
CA MET A 644 -16.89 -14.78 3.16
C MET A 644 -18.32 -14.30 2.89
N PHE A 645 -19.33 -15.14 3.13
CA PHE A 645 -20.73 -14.77 2.99
C PHE A 645 -21.10 -13.56 3.87
N ASP A 646 -20.62 -13.48 5.10
CA ASP A 646 -20.81 -12.32 5.98
C ASP A 646 -20.11 -11.05 5.46
N ALA A 647 -19.02 -11.21 4.71
CA ALA A 647 -18.26 -10.09 4.15
C ALA A 647 -18.88 -9.53 2.86
N VAL A 648 -19.38 -10.40 1.97
CA VAL A 648 -19.82 -10.01 0.62
C VAL A 648 -21.32 -10.18 0.37
N GLY A 649 -21.98 -11.02 1.16
CA GLY A 649 -23.37 -11.42 0.96
C GLY A 649 -23.57 -12.46 -0.14
N GLY A 650 -24.82 -12.71 -0.50
CA GLY A 650 -25.14 -13.59 -1.61
C GLY A 650 -26.63 -13.79 -1.87
N CYS A 651 -26.92 -14.77 -2.71
CA CYS A 651 -28.28 -15.20 -3.04
C CYS A 651 -28.44 -16.72 -2.90
N VAL A 652 -29.70 -17.12 -2.81
CA VAL A 652 -30.14 -18.52 -2.83
C VAL A 652 -31.10 -18.67 -4.00
N GLU A 653 -30.89 -19.68 -4.84
CA GLU A 653 -31.72 -20.00 -5.99
C GLU A 653 -32.11 -21.49 -5.98
N ALA A 654 -33.31 -21.79 -6.46
CA ALA A 654 -33.78 -23.16 -6.63
C ALA A 654 -33.12 -23.78 -7.88
N VAL A 655 -32.63 -25.01 -7.74
CA VAL A 655 -32.33 -25.85 -8.90
C VAL A 655 -33.65 -26.44 -9.36
N LEU A 656 -34.13 -25.96 -10.51
CA LEU A 656 -35.47 -26.27 -11.01
C LEU A 656 -35.60 -27.77 -11.39
N PRO A 657 -36.75 -28.41 -11.11
CA PRO A 657 -37.03 -29.75 -11.60
C PRO A 657 -37.16 -29.74 -13.14
N GLY A 658 -36.80 -30.85 -13.80
CA GLY A 658 -36.88 -30.95 -15.25
C GLY A 658 -35.86 -30.08 -16.01
N LEU A 659 -34.75 -29.69 -15.36
CA LEU A 659 -33.63 -28.98 -16.00
C LEU A 659 -33.03 -29.81 -17.13
N CYS A 660 -33.09 -29.29 -18.35
CA CYS A 660 -32.60 -29.97 -19.55
C CYS A 660 -31.17 -29.54 -19.91
N THR A 661 -30.96 -28.24 -20.12
CA THR A 661 -29.68 -27.69 -20.57
C THR A 661 -29.53 -26.22 -20.18
N SER A 662 -28.30 -25.70 -20.29
CA SER A 662 -27.96 -24.29 -20.11
C SER A 662 -27.64 -23.67 -21.47
N ILE A 663 -27.94 -22.39 -21.63
CA ILE A 663 -27.72 -21.63 -22.87
C ILE A 663 -27.14 -20.29 -22.50
N THR A 664 -26.09 -19.86 -23.20
CA THR A 664 -25.53 -18.51 -23.04
C THR A 664 -25.78 -17.73 -24.32
N ALA A 665 -26.48 -16.60 -24.21
CA ALA A 665 -26.67 -15.66 -25.31
C ALA A 665 -25.69 -14.49 -25.16
N ASN A 666 -24.82 -14.31 -26.14
CA ASN A 666 -23.84 -13.24 -26.20
C ASN A 666 -24.43 -12.07 -26.99
N MET A 667 -24.33 -10.86 -26.45
CA MET A 667 -24.89 -9.66 -27.07
C MET A 667 -23.94 -8.48 -27.00
N PHE A 668 -24.17 -7.51 -27.88
CA PHE A 668 -23.49 -6.24 -27.92
C PHE A 668 -24.52 -5.12 -27.84
N VAL A 669 -24.36 -4.24 -26.85
CA VAL A 669 -25.14 -3.02 -26.71
C VAL A 669 -24.25 -1.86 -27.17
N ALA A 670 -24.54 -1.34 -28.35
CA ALA A 670 -23.80 -0.25 -28.94
C ALA A 670 -23.96 1.04 -28.09
N PRO A 671 -22.96 1.94 -28.07
CA PRO A 671 -23.11 3.28 -27.49
C PRO A 671 -24.30 4.08 -28.03
N SER A 672 -24.74 3.82 -29.26
CA SER A 672 -25.95 4.38 -29.88
C SER A 672 -27.26 3.86 -29.27
N GLY A 673 -27.23 2.75 -28.53
CA GLY A 673 -28.39 2.07 -27.96
C GLY A 673 -28.93 0.92 -28.81
N GLU A 674 -28.31 0.63 -29.95
CA GLU A 674 -28.62 -0.56 -30.74
C GLU A 674 -28.17 -1.82 -29.99
N VAL A 675 -29.06 -2.82 -29.91
CA VAL A 675 -28.79 -4.10 -29.26
C VAL A 675 -28.73 -5.19 -30.32
N ARG A 676 -27.61 -5.92 -30.37
CA ARG A 676 -27.40 -7.03 -31.31
C ARG A 676 -27.08 -8.30 -30.54
N VAL A 677 -27.69 -9.42 -30.95
CA VAL A 677 -27.33 -10.75 -30.44
C VAL A 677 -26.20 -11.28 -31.33
N GLU A 678 -25.02 -11.49 -30.77
CA GLU A 678 -23.81 -11.91 -31.51
C GLU A 678 -23.72 -13.43 -31.67
N SER A 679 -24.25 -14.18 -30.70
CA SER A 679 -24.32 -15.65 -30.76
C SER A 679 -25.16 -16.23 -29.63
N VAL A 680 -25.64 -17.45 -29.82
CA VAL A 680 -26.26 -18.27 -28.77
C VAL A 680 -25.56 -19.62 -28.75
N VAL A 681 -24.96 -19.97 -27.62
CA VAL A 681 -24.11 -21.16 -27.46
C VAL A 681 -24.57 -22.00 -26.28
N GLU A 682 -24.22 -23.28 -26.28
CA GLU A 682 -24.41 -24.17 -25.13
C GLU A 682 -23.09 -24.23 -24.34
N PRO A 683 -23.01 -23.67 -23.12
CA PRO A 683 -21.81 -23.79 -22.31
C PRO A 683 -21.55 -25.24 -21.90
N LEU A 684 -20.30 -25.69 -22.07
CA LEU A 684 -19.86 -27.01 -21.64
C LEU A 684 -19.51 -26.96 -20.15
N LEU A 685 -20.47 -27.39 -19.32
CA LEU A 685 -20.37 -27.38 -17.87
C LEU A 685 -19.83 -28.71 -17.34
N ALA A 686 -18.62 -28.66 -16.78
CA ALA A 686 -18.05 -29.77 -16.02
C ALA A 686 -18.84 -30.02 -14.72
N PRO A 687 -18.61 -31.16 -14.02
CA PRO A 687 -19.14 -31.38 -12.68
C PRO A 687 -18.95 -30.14 -11.79
N ALA A 688 -19.93 -29.89 -10.92
CA ALA A 688 -19.94 -28.70 -10.07
C ALA A 688 -20.16 -27.37 -10.86
N LEU A 689 -20.84 -27.41 -12.01
CA LEU A 689 -21.23 -26.22 -12.79
C LEU A 689 -20.05 -25.35 -13.26
N THR A 690 -18.87 -25.96 -13.43
CA THR A 690 -17.68 -25.23 -13.88
C THR A 690 -17.69 -25.12 -15.40
N SER A 691 -17.81 -23.90 -15.94
CA SER A 691 -17.74 -23.66 -17.38
C SER A 691 -16.34 -23.88 -17.92
N MET A 692 -16.16 -24.89 -18.77
CA MET A 692 -14.89 -25.20 -19.43
C MET A 692 -14.82 -24.61 -20.83
N GLY A 693 -15.93 -24.60 -21.56
CA GLY A 693 -15.96 -24.18 -22.96
C GLY A 693 -17.38 -24.03 -23.48
N SER A 694 -17.59 -24.19 -24.78
CA SER A 694 -18.90 -24.00 -25.40
C SER A 694 -19.07 -24.83 -26.67
N LEU A 695 -20.30 -25.22 -26.95
CA LEU A 695 -20.75 -25.89 -28.17
C LEU A 695 -21.64 -24.94 -28.98
N PHE A 696 -21.54 -25.01 -30.30
CA PHE A 696 -22.45 -24.37 -31.23
C PHE A 696 -22.76 -25.31 -32.41
N PRO A 697 -24.02 -25.38 -32.88
CA PRO A 697 -25.22 -24.76 -32.30
C PRO A 697 -25.59 -25.36 -30.94
N TYR A 698 -26.45 -24.69 -30.18
CA TYR A 698 -26.99 -25.26 -28.93
C TYR A 698 -28.02 -26.34 -29.26
N ARG A 699 -28.11 -27.41 -28.46
CA ARG A 699 -28.96 -28.58 -28.75
C ARG A 699 -30.35 -28.51 -28.12
N SER A 700 -30.63 -27.45 -27.39
CA SER A 700 -31.90 -27.29 -26.67
C SER A 700 -33.10 -27.28 -27.61
N SER A 701 -34.21 -27.85 -27.15
CA SER A 701 -35.52 -27.77 -27.83
C SER A 701 -36.18 -26.40 -27.71
N VAL A 702 -35.57 -25.43 -27.01
CA VAL A 702 -36.12 -24.07 -26.91
C VAL A 702 -36.05 -23.36 -28.26
N PRO A 703 -37.15 -22.77 -28.73
CA PRO A 703 -37.15 -21.96 -29.94
C PRO A 703 -36.20 -20.77 -29.82
N TYR A 704 -35.33 -20.57 -30.83
CA TYR A 704 -34.40 -19.46 -30.89
C TYR A 704 -35.08 -18.09 -30.71
N THR A 705 -36.31 -17.94 -31.23
CA THR A 705 -37.10 -16.71 -31.12
C THR A 705 -37.34 -16.29 -29.67
N ALA A 706 -37.53 -17.25 -28.75
CA ALA A 706 -37.70 -16.99 -27.33
C ALA A 706 -36.39 -16.50 -26.69
N VAL A 707 -35.27 -17.18 -26.97
CA VAL A 707 -33.94 -16.78 -26.47
C VAL A 707 -33.55 -15.41 -26.99
N ARG A 708 -33.78 -15.15 -28.29
CA ARG A 708 -33.54 -13.85 -28.92
C ARG A 708 -34.41 -12.76 -28.31
N GLY A 709 -35.71 -12.99 -28.15
CA GLY A 709 -36.63 -12.02 -27.55
C GLY A 709 -36.22 -11.63 -26.12
N ALA A 710 -35.91 -12.62 -25.28
CA ALA A 710 -35.41 -12.39 -23.93
C ALA A 710 -34.08 -11.62 -23.94
N SER A 711 -33.15 -12.01 -24.80
CA SER A 711 -31.83 -11.36 -24.92
C SER A 711 -31.92 -9.90 -25.35
N LEU A 712 -32.78 -9.59 -26.33
CA LEU A 712 -33.02 -8.22 -26.77
C LEU A 712 -33.69 -7.38 -25.69
N SER A 713 -34.69 -7.94 -24.98
CA SER A 713 -35.32 -7.27 -23.84
C SER A 713 -34.29 -6.91 -22.76
N LEU A 714 -33.39 -7.85 -22.45
CA LEU A 714 -32.30 -7.63 -21.50
C LEU A 714 -31.36 -6.52 -21.95
N GLY A 715 -30.90 -6.54 -23.20
CA GLY A 715 -30.01 -5.50 -23.73
C GLY A 715 -30.66 -4.12 -23.72
N GLN A 716 -31.95 -4.03 -24.02
CA GLN A 716 -32.71 -2.77 -23.92
C GLN A 716 -32.84 -2.29 -22.47
N ALA A 717 -33.13 -3.20 -21.53
CA ALA A 717 -33.17 -2.90 -20.11
C ALA A 717 -31.79 -2.42 -19.60
N ALA A 718 -30.71 -3.07 -20.03
CA ALA A 718 -29.33 -2.70 -19.72
C ALA A 718 -29.02 -1.29 -20.23
N TYR A 719 -29.37 -0.97 -21.48
CA TYR A 719 -29.17 0.37 -22.04
C TYR A 719 -29.94 1.46 -21.28
N ARG A 720 -31.19 1.20 -20.88
CA ARG A 720 -31.97 2.11 -20.01
C ARG A 720 -31.33 2.36 -18.64
N LYS A 721 -30.46 1.45 -18.18
CA LYS A 721 -29.64 1.60 -16.97
C LYS A 721 -28.24 2.16 -17.25
N HIS A 722 -28.01 2.70 -18.44
CA HIS A 722 -26.73 3.23 -18.92
C HIS A 722 -25.60 2.17 -19.03
N ILE A 723 -25.97 0.91 -19.26
CA ILE A 723 -25.03 -0.19 -19.52
C ILE A 723 -24.84 -0.35 -21.03
N MET A 724 -23.59 -0.45 -21.48
CA MET A 724 -23.22 -0.64 -22.88
C MET A 724 -21.93 -1.47 -23.03
N GLY A 725 -21.63 -1.90 -24.24
CA GLY A 725 -20.54 -2.82 -24.58
C GLY A 725 -21.04 -4.26 -24.70
N TYR A 726 -20.11 -5.21 -24.59
CA TYR A 726 -20.43 -6.62 -24.62
C TYR A 726 -21.01 -7.08 -23.27
N LEU A 727 -22.02 -7.96 -23.34
CA LEU A 727 -22.50 -8.72 -22.20
C LEU A 727 -23.02 -10.08 -22.67
N SER A 728 -23.09 -11.04 -21.75
CA SER A 728 -23.63 -12.38 -21.98
C SER A 728 -24.68 -12.66 -20.92
N VAL A 729 -25.77 -13.32 -21.30
CA VAL A 729 -26.80 -13.78 -20.36
C VAL A 729 -26.84 -15.31 -20.36
N ASP A 730 -26.84 -15.86 -19.16
CA ASP A 730 -26.97 -17.30 -18.93
C ASP A 730 -28.42 -17.65 -18.63
N PHE A 731 -28.95 -18.56 -19.43
CA PHE A 731 -30.26 -19.14 -19.28
C PHE A 731 -30.18 -20.62 -18.91
N VAL A 732 -31.18 -21.09 -18.19
CA VAL A 732 -31.46 -22.51 -18.02
C VAL A 732 -32.84 -22.85 -18.58
N VAL A 733 -32.93 -24.04 -19.17
CA VAL A 733 -34.14 -24.54 -19.81
C VAL A 733 -34.74 -25.65 -18.97
N THR A 734 -36.03 -25.54 -18.68
CA THR A 734 -36.79 -26.59 -18.01
C THR A 734 -37.91 -27.11 -18.91
N THR A 735 -38.20 -28.40 -18.83
CA THR A 735 -39.43 -28.98 -19.38
C THR A 735 -40.43 -29.18 -18.25
N GLU A 736 -41.60 -28.55 -18.36
CA GLU A 736 -42.72 -28.84 -17.45
C GLU A 736 -43.56 -29.98 -18.03
N VAL A 737 -43.92 -30.92 -17.15
CA VAL A 737 -44.90 -31.97 -17.41
C VAL A 737 -46.10 -31.62 -16.54
N ASP A 738 -47.28 -31.42 -17.16
CA ASP A 738 -48.49 -31.11 -16.42
C ASP A 738 -48.83 -32.22 -15.41
N ALA A 739 -49.29 -31.81 -14.22
CA ALA A 739 -49.57 -32.69 -13.09
C ALA A 739 -50.66 -33.76 -13.35
N GLU A 740 -51.40 -33.65 -14.45
CA GLU A 740 -52.48 -34.55 -14.84
C GLU A 740 -52.09 -35.57 -15.92
N GLY A 741 -50.83 -35.61 -16.37
CA GLY A 741 -50.35 -36.62 -17.32
C GLY A 741 -50.99 -36.56 -18.73
N ASN A 742 -51.87 -35.58 -18.99
CA ASN A 742 -52.43 -35.34 -20.31
C ASN A 742 -51.37 -34.68 -21.19
N ALA A 743 -50.80 -35.47 -22.10
CA ALA A 743 -49.77 -35.08 -23.05
C ALA A 743 -50.30 -34.15 -24.15
N SER A 744 -50.66 -32.91 -23.82
CA SER A 744 -50.76 -31.81 -24.80
C SER A 744 -49.48 -30.97 -24.78
N SER A 745 -48.40 -31.53 -25.34
CA SER A 745 -47.05 -30.96 -25.56
C SER A 745 -46.28 -30.50 -24.29
N PRO A 746 -45.05 -31.01 -24.05
CA PRO A 746 -44.22 -30.52 -22.95
C PRO A 746 -43.87 -29.04 -23.16
N GLN A 747 -44.28 -28.17 -22.23
CA GLN A 747 -43.95 -26.75 -22.31
C GLN A 747 -42.53 -26.52 -21.82
N THR A 748 -41.67 -26.02 -22.71
CA THR A 748 -40.32 -25.57 -22.36
C THR A 748 -40.38 -24.15 -21.79
N ARG A 749 -39.68 -23.92 -20.68
CA ARG A 749 -39.53 -22.58 -20.07
C ARG A 749 -38.07 -22.18 -20.01
N LEU A 750 -37.83 -20.90 -20.30
CA LEU A 750 -36.52 -20.25 -20.26
C LEU A 750 -36.40 -19.41 -18.98
N TRP A 751 -35.34 -19.62 -18.22
CA TRP A 751 -35.09 -18.91 -16.96
C TRP A 751 -33.71 -18.24 -17.00
N GLY A 752 -33.64 -16.94 -16.74
CA GLY A 752 -32.39 -16.20 -16.59
C GLY A 752 -31.74 -16.46 -15.24
N VAL A 753 -30.45 -16.76 -15.25
CA VAL A 753 -29.68 -17.16 -14.06
C VAL A 753 -28.54 -16.21 -13.76
N ASP A 754 -27.85 -15.72 -14.79
CA ASP A 754 -26.70 -14.84 -14.62
C ASP A 754 -26.51 -13.89 -15.81
N VAL A 755 -25.74 -12.81 -15.59
CA VAL A 755 -25.38 -11.84 -16.62
C VAL A 755 -23.92 -11.44 -16.41
N ASP A 756 -23.09 -11.76 -17.37
CA ASP A 756 -21.67 -11.43 -17.39
C ASP A 756 -21.42 -10.19 -18.25
N PHE A 757 -20.71 -9.20 -17.71
CA PHE A 757 -20.36 -7.98 -18.44
C PHE A 757 -18.94 -8.06 -19.01
N GLY A 758 -18.78 -7.57 -20.23
CA GLY A 758 -17.54 -7.63 -20.99
C GLY A 758 -17.58 -8.69 -22.09
N LEU A 759 -16.53 -8.72 -22.90
CA LEU A 759 -16.42 -9.70 -23.98
C LEU A 759 -16.00 -11.04 -23.38
N THR A 760 -16.95 -11.96 -23.24
CA THR A 760 -16.70 -13.31 -22.70
C THR A 760 -15.88 -14.16 -23.66
N THR A 761 -15.20 -15.18 -23.13
CA THR A 761 -14.43 -16.13 -23.95
C THR A 761 -15.30 -16.92 -24.91
N GLN A 762 -16.57 -17.16 -24.54
CA GLN A 762 -17.55 -17.83 -25.39
C GLN A 762 -17.92 -16.96 -26.60
N ALA A 763 -18.19 -15.67 -26.36
CA ALA A 763 -18.47 -14.71 -27.42
C ALA A 763 -17.29 -14.57 -28.41
N SER A 764 -16.07 -14.44 -27.88
CA SER A 764 -14.88 -14.32 -28.73
C SER A 764 -14.51 -15.62 -29.44
N ALA A 765 -14.77 -16.79 -28.83
CA ALA A 765 -14.61 -18.09 -29.48
C ALA A 765 -15.59 -18.28 -30.65
N HIS A 766 -16.86 -17.90 -30.48
CA HIS A 766 -17.83 -17.91 -31.57
C HIS A 766 -17.38 -17.01 -32.73
N ALA A 767 -16.97 -15.77 -32.43
CA ALA A 767 -16.47 -14.85 -33.44
C ALA A 767 -15.26 -15.41 -34.20
N LEU A 768 -14.33 -16.09 -33.52
CA LEU A 768 -13.20 -16.75 -34.17
C LEU A 768 -13.63 -17.94 -35.05
N ALA A 769 -14.57 -18.76 -34.58
CA ALA A 769 -15.09 -19.89 -35.36
C ALA A 769 -15.79 -19.43 -36.64
N ARG A 770 -16.48 -18.27 -36.62
CA ARG A 770 -17.04 -17.64 -37.82
C ARG A 770 -15.98 -17.27 -38.84
N VAL A 771 -14.85 -16.69 -38.40
CA VAL A 771 -13.74 -16.33 -39.29
C VAL A 771 -13.18 -17.57 -39.98
N PHE A 772 -12.90 -18.64 -39.25
CA PHE A 772 -12.32 -19.85 -39.83
C PHE A 772 -13.31 -20.57 -40.75
N SER A 773 -14.57 -20.72 -40.33
CA SER A 773 -15.57 -21.35 -41.20
C SER A 773 -16.02 -20.49 -42.37
N GLY A 774 -15.64 -19.21 -42.43
CA GLY A 774 -16.20 -18.24 -43.39
C GLY A 774 -17.71 -18.05 -43.25
N SER A 775 -18.25 -18.32 -42.06
CA SER A 775 -19.70 -18.31 -41.82
C SER A 775 -20.19 -16.95 -41.33
N VAL A 776 -21.38 -16.57 -41.79
CA VAL A 776 -22.06 -15.34 -41.39
C VAL A 776 -23.18 -15.70 -40.42
N TRP A 777 -23.24 -14.97 -39.30
CA TRP A 777 -24.30 -15.09 -38.31
C TRP A 777 -25.52 -14.27 -38.74
N ASP A 778 -26.68 -14.92 -38.83
CA ASP A 778 -27.96 -14.23 -38.99
C ASP A 778 -28.67 -14.11 -37.64
N GLU A 779 -28.72 -12.89 -37.13
CA GLU A 779 -29.37 -12.57 -35.85
C GLU A 779 -30.86 -12.95 -35.83
N LYS A 780 -31.57 -12.95 -36.96
CA LYS A 780 -33.01 -13.20 -37.00
C LYS A 780 -33.34 -14.69 -36.93
N SER A 781 -32.63 -15.51 -37.71
CA SER A 781 -32.83 -16.97 -37.71
C SER A 781 -32.05 -17.70 -36.63
N GLY A 782 -30.95 -17.12 -36.13
CA GLY A 782 -30.04 -17.79 -35.21
C GLY A 782 -29.16 -18.83 -35.89
N SER A 783 -29.15 -18.85 -37.23
CA SER A 783 -28.30 -19.72 -38.03
C SER A 783 -26.97 -19.05 -38.33
N CYS A 784 -25.92 -19.86 -38.40
CA CYS A 784 -24.61 -19.42 -38.84
C CYS A 784 -24.18 -20.31 -40.00
N VAL A 785 -24.15 -19.74 -41.20
CA VAL A 785 -23.91 -20.49 -42.44
C VAL A 785 -22.82 -19.83 -43.27
N ASN A 786 -22.02 -20.64 -43.92
CA ASN A 786 -21.09 -20.15 -44.93
C ASN A 786 -21.86 -19.83 -46.21
N GLN A 787 -21.83 -18.57 -46.63
CA GLN A 787 -22.60 -18.09 -47.78
C GLN A 787 -22.14 -18.71 -49.12
N ASN A 788 -20.87 -19.11 -49.22
CA ASN A 788 -20.32 -19.70 -50.44
C ASN A 788 -20.63 -21.19 -50.57
N THR A 789 -20.63 -21.93 -49.45
CA THR A 789 -20.81 -23.39 -49.45
C THR A 789 -22.19 -23.85 -49.00
N GLY A 790 -22.99 -22.97 -48.38
CA GLY A 790 -24.28 -23.30 -47.77
C GLY A 790 -24.18 -24.16 -46.51
N LYS A 791 -22.96 -24.50 -46.05
CA LYS A 791 -22.76 -25.38 -44.90
C LYS A 791 -22.96 -24.63 -43.58
N PRO A 792 -23.61 -25.24 -42.58
CA PRO A 792 -23.73 -24.64 -41.25
C PRO A 792 -22.41 -24.68 -40.50
N LEU A 793 -22.20 -23.74 -39.59
CA LEU A 793 -21.11 -23.75 -38.62
C LEU A 793 -21.46 -24.68 -37.47
N VAL A 794 -20.58 -25.64 -37.20
CA VAL A 794 -20.59 -26.44 -35.98
C VAL A 794 -19.21 -26.37 -35.33
N TYR A 795 -19.15 -26.11 -34.02
CA TYR A 795 -17.88 -26.15 -33.30
C TYR A 795 -17.99 -26.59 -31.85
N VAL A 796 -16.90 -27.14 -31.34
CA VAL A 796 -16.66 -27.41 -29.93
C VAL A 796 -15.41 -26.64 -29.49
N TYR A 797 -15.57 -25.78 -28.49
CA TYR A 797 -14.50 -25.02 -27.87
C TYR A 797 -14.22 -25.55 -26.47
N SER A 798 -12.94 -25.83 -26.15
CA SER A 798 -12.54 -26.42 -24.88
C SER A 798 -12.10 -25.42 -23.81
N GLY A 799 -11.99 -24.13 -24.14
CA GLY A 799 -11.38 -23.14 -23.25
C GLY A 799 -9.86 -23.32 -23.13
N VAL A 800 -9.32 -22.93 -21.97
CA VAL A 800 -7.92 -23.16 -21.62
C VAL A 800 -7.82 -24.44 -20.80
N LEU A 801 -7.24 -25.49 -21.39
CA LEU A 801 -6.89 -26.71 -20.68
C LEU A 801 -5.53 -26.53 -20.03
N TYR A 802 -5.38 -27.02 -18.81
CA TYR A 802 -4.15 -27.04 -18.04
C TYR A 802 -3.87 -28.45 -17.54
N ASN A 803 -2.62 -28.87 -17.72
CA ASN A 803 -2.07 -30.04 -17.08
C ASN A 803 -0.56 -29.82 -16.90
N PRO A 804 -0.01 -30.08 -15.69
CA PRO A 804 1.41 -29.85 -15.40
C PRO A 804 2.38 -30.66 -16.27
N TYR A 805 1.88 -31.70 -16.95
CA TYR A 805 2.67 -32.56 -17.84
C TYR A 805 2.54 -32.17 -19.32
N ILE A 806 1.77 -31.15 -19.69
CA ILE A 806 1.72 -30.67 -21.09
C ILE A 806 3.11 -30.25 -21.55
N SER A 807 3.91 -29.57 -20.72
CA SER A 807 5.29 -29.18 -21.05
C SER A 807 6.22 -30.38 -21.29
N SER A 808 5.87 -31.55 -20.78
CA SER A 808 6.67 -32.77 -20.92
C SER A 808 6.43 -33.50 -22.25
N ILE A 809 5.38 -33.11 -23.00
CA ILE A 809 5.06 -33.71 -24.30
C ILE A 809 6.07 -33.26 -25.33
N ARG A 810 6.58 -34.18 -26.17
CA ARG A 810 7.35 -33.82 -27.36
C ARG A 810 6.43 -33.20 -28.40
N HIS A 811 6.28 -31.88 -28.35
CA HIS A 811 5.29 -31.16 -29.13
C HIS A 811 5.39 -31.36 -30.64
N SER A 812 6.60 -31.38 -31.21
CA SER A 812 6.79 -31.65 -32.64
C SER A 812 6.20 -33.01 -33.04
N SER A 813 6.46 -34.06 -32.26
CA SER A 813 5.89 -35.39 -32.47
C SER A 813 4.38 -35.41 -32.27
N PHE A 814 3.86 -34.72 -31.24
CA PHE A 814 2.42 -34.65 -30.97
C PHE A 814 1.63 -33.95 -32.10
N PHE A 815 2.10 -32.80 -32.58
CA PHE A 815 1.45 -32.11 -33.70
C PHE A 815 1.61 -32.86 -35.01
N SER A 816 2.75 -33.52 -35.24
CA SER A 816 2.93 -34.40 -36.40
C SER A 816 1.94 -35.57 -36.36
N LEU A 817 1.68 -36.14 -35.19
CA LEU A 817 0.66 -37.17 -35.00
C LEU A 817 -0.74 -36.63 -35.28
N CYS A 818 -1.07 -35.43 -34.79
CA CYS A 818 -2.35 -34.77 -35.08
C CYS A 818 -2.52 -34.50 -36.59
N CYS A 819 -1.46 -34.06 -37.29
CA CYS A 819 -1.46 -33.88 -38.74
C CYS A 819 -1.68 -35.21 -39.47
N ASN A 820 -0.95 -36.26 -39.09
CA ASN A 820 -1.05 -37.58 -39.72
C ASN A 820 -2.43 -38.22 -39.54
N ARG A 821 -3.11 -37.92 -38.43
CA ARG A 821 -4.50 -38.34 -38.17
C ARG A 821 -5.55 -37.43 -38.82
N GLY A 822 -5.13 -36.39 -39.55
CA GLY A 822 -6.03 -35.45 -40.21
C GLY A 822 -6.88 -34.63 -39.23
N LEU A 823 -6.39 -34.42 -38.01
CA LEU A 823 -7.07 -33.63 -36.99
C LEU A 823 -6.83 -32.14 -37.15
N THR A 824 -5.70 -31.73 -37.73
CA THR A 824 -5.37 -30.32 -37.88
C THR A 824 -6.33 -29.59 -38.79
N TYR A 825 -6.62 -28.33 -38.44
CA TYR A 825 -7.48 -27.48 -39.23
C TYR A 825 -6.97 -27.34 -40.67
N ASN A 826 -7.85 -27.61 -41.62
CA ASN A 826 -7.58 -27.48 -43.04
C ASN A 826 -8.42 -26.36 -43.64
N CYS A 827 -7.76 -25.30 -44.10
CA CYS A 827 -8.42 -24.10 -44.65
C CYS A 827 -9.28 -24.40 -45.89
N ASN A 828 -8.89 -25.36 -46.73
CA ASN A 828 -9.67 -25.73 -47.92
C ASN A 828 -10.98 -26.44 -47.55
N ARG A 829 -10.96 -27.26 -46.49
CA ARG A 829 -12.14 -27.98 -46.01
C ARG A 829 -12.94 -27.19 -44.97
N GLN A 830 -12.36 -26.11 -44.45
CA GLN A 830 -12.87 -25.32 -43.34
C GLN A 830 -13.29 -26.18 -42.15
N SER A 831 -12.51 -27.23 -41.89
CA SER A 831 -12.79 -28.21 -40.84
C SER A 831 -11.50 -28.75 -40.24
N GLY A 832 -11.56 -29.10 -38.95
CA GLY A 832 -10.48 -29.64 -38.15
C GLY A 832 -10.29 -28.85 -36.86
N ILE A 833 -9.19 -29.15 -36.17
CA ILE A 833 -8.82 -28.57 -34.88
C ILE A 833 -7.88 -27.39 -35.09
N VAL A 834 -8.32 -26.24 -34.60
CA VAL A 834 -7.47 -25.08 -34.37
C VAL A 834 -6.95 -25.15 -32.94
N PHE A 835 -5.63 -25.12 -32.79
CA PHE A 835 -4.99 -25.12 -31.49
C PHE A 835 -4.89 -23.70 -30.96
N HIS A 836 -5.34 -23.51 -29.72
CA HIS A 836 -5.24 -22.25 -29.02
C HIS A 836 -3.99 -22.27 -28.14
N PHE A 837 -2.88 -21.80 -28.71
CA PHE A 837 -1.60 -21.64 -28.01
C PHE A 837 -1.55 -20.34 -27.24
N LEU A 838 -1.13 -20.38 -25.98
CA LEU A 838 -0.98 -19.19 -25.14
C LEU A 838 0.41 -18.60 -25.26
N ASN A 839 1.43 -19.41 -25.04
CA ASN A 839 2.86 -19.11 -25.19
C ASN A 839 3.57 -20.43 -25.54
N LEU A 840 4.92 -20.51 -25.48
CA LEU A 840 5.65 -21.78 -25.55
C LEU A 840 4.86 -22.88 -24.87
N LEU A 841 4.82 -24.03 -25.52
CA LEU A 841 4.10 -25.21 -25.06
C LEU A 841 4.60 -25.75 -23.69
N LEU A 842 5.61 -25.09 -23.10
CA LEU A 842 6.07 -25.20 -21.72
C LEU A 842 5.14 -24.56 -20.66
N CYS A 843 4.12 -23.79 -21.06
CA CYS A 843 3.22 -23.12 -20.10
C CYS A 843 2.14 -24.03 -19.51
N ASN A 844 2.27 -25.35 -19.72
CA ASN A 844 1.34 -26.36 -19.21
C ASN A 844 -0.13 -26.14 -19.59
N CYS A 845 -0.37 -25.33 -20.62
CA CYS A 845 -1.70 -24.94 -21.08
C CYS A 845 -1.86 -25.18 -22.59
N LEU A 846 -3.04 -25.65 -23.00
CA LEU A 846 -3.44 -25.83 -24.39
C LEU A 846 -4.95 -25.59 -24.49
N GLY A 847 -5.42 -24.85 -25.48
CA GLY A 847 -6.84 -24.82 -25.82
C GLY A 847 -7.09 -25.43 -27.20
N VAL A 848 -8.33 -25.80 -27.48
CA VAL A 848 -8.74 -26.37 -28.76
C VAL A 848 -10.09 -25.82 -29.19
N LEU A 849 -10.19 -25.50 -30.47
CA LEU A 849 -11.43 -25.19 -31.17
C LEU A 849 -11.56 -26.16 -32.35
N SER A 850 -12.44 -27.16 -32.23
CA SER A 850 -12.77 -28.05 -33.35
C SER A 850 -13.91 -27.41 -34.14
N VAL A 851 -13.68 -27.16 -35.43
CA VAL A 851 -14.62 -26.51 -36.35
C VAL A 851 -15.00 -27.47 -37.47
N GLY A 852 -16.25 -27.43 -37.90
CA GLY A 852 -16.73 -28.20 -39.03
C GLY A 852 -18.15 -27.80 -39.43
N SER A 853 -18.80 -28.71 -40.16
CA SER A 853 -20.20 -28.55 -40.63
C SER A 853 -21.15 -29.63 -40.14
N GLU A 854 -20.61 -30.73 -39.61
CA GLU A 854 -21.36 -31.86 -39.08
C GLU A 854 -20.96 -32.08 -37.62
N GLU A 855 -21.95 -32.19 -36.74
CA GLU A 855 -21.71 -32.36 -35.29
C GLU A 855 -20.98 -33.66 -34.99
N GLU A 856 -21.39 -34.77 -35.61
CA GLU A 856 -20.74 -36.07 -35.46
C GLU A 856 -19.24 -36.00 -35.75
N ARG A 857 -18.86 -35.30 -36.83
CA ARG A 857 -17.46 -35.18 -37.23
C ARG A 857 -16.66 -34.31 -36.27
N VAL A 858 -17.23 -33.20 -35.79
CA VAL A 858 -16.58 -32.29 -34.82
C VAL A 858 -16.37 -33.00 -33.48
N VAL A 859 -17.38 -33.74 -33.00
CA VAL A 859 -17.26 -34.51 -31.75
C VAL A 859 -16.30 -35.69 -31.92
N GLN A 860 -16.26 -36.34 -33.08
CA GLN A 860 -15.27 -37.38 -33.36
C GLN A 860 -13.84 -36.82 -33.31
N GLN A 861 -13.60 -35.66 -33.91
CA GLN A 861 -12.30 -34.97 -33.89
C GLN A 861 -11.87 -34.63 -32.45
N ILE A 862 -12.76 -34.06 -31.63
CA ILE A 862 -12.43 -33.71 -30.25
C ILE A 862 -12.19 -34.95 -29.39
N THR A 863 -12.92 -36.05 -29.65
CA THR A 863 -12.75 -37.34 -28.97
C THR A 863 -11.41 -37.96 -29.32
N GLU A 864 -11.04 -37.97 -30.60
CA GLU A 864 -9.75 -38.49 -31.04
C GLU A 864 -8.58 -37.65 -30.51
N PHE A 865 -8.71 -36.32 -30.52
CA PHE A 865 -7.73 -35.43 -29.90
C PHE A 865 -7.54 -35.71 -28.40
N GLN A 866 -8.65 -35.89 -27.67
CA GLN A 866 -8.60 -36.19 -26.24
C GLN A 866 -7.91 -37.54 -25.97
N ALA A 867 -8.16 -38.55 -26.80
CA ALA A 867 -7.48 -39.84 -26.71
C ALA A 867 -5.97 -39.72 -26.99
N LEU A 868 -5.57 -38.97 -28.04
CA LEU A 868 -4.17 -38.70 -28.34
C LEU A 868 -3.46 -37.95 -27.20
N LEU A 869 -4.13 -36.96 -26.63
CA LEU A 869 -3.59 -36.17 -25.52
C LEU A 869 -3.33 -37.06 -24.29
N ASN A 870 -4.27 -37.94 -23.94
CA ASN A 870 -4.12 -38.87 -22.82
C ASN A 870 -3.02 -39.93 -23.04
N MET A 871 -2.79 -40.36 -24.29
CA MET A 871 -1.69 -41.27 -24.61
C MET A 871 -0.31 -40.64 -24.44
N GLN A 872 -0.20 -39.32 -24.58
CA GLN A 872 1.07 -38.60 -24.38
C GLN A 872 1.33 -38.25 -22.90
N PHE A 873 0.30 -38.24 -22.06
CA PHE A 873 0.48 -37.99 -20.64
C PHE A 873 1.11 -39.19 -19.93
N PRO A 874 2.06 -38.97 -19.00
CA PRO A 874 2.47 -40.01 -18.07
C PRO A 874 1.26 -40.54 -17.28
N ALA A 875 1.30 -41.79 -16.81
CA ALA A 875 0.20 -42.38 -16.01
C ALA A 875 -0.19 -41.52 -14.79
N GLN A 876 0.79 -40.82 -14.19
CA GLN A 876 0.59 -39.88 -13.07
C GLN A 876 -0.13 -38.58 -13.49
N GLY A 877 -0.03 -38.18 -14.76
CA GLY A 877 -0.62 -36.96 -15.31
C GLY A 877 -2.10 -37.06 -15.66
N GLN A 878 -2.66 -38.27 -15.71
CA GLN A 878 -4.07 -38.50 -16.02
C GLN A 878 -5.02 -38.10 -14.87
N HIS A 879 -4.51 -38.02 -13.63
CA HIS A 879 -5.30 -37.77 -12.42
C HIS A 879 -4.73 -36.67 -11.51
N SER A 880 -3.94 -35.74 -12.05
CA SER A 880 -3.43 -34.61 -11.26
C SER A 880 -4.59 -33.74 -10.75
N ALA A 881 -4.63 -33.50 -9.43
CA ALA A 881 -5.66 -32.67 -8.79
C ALA A 881 -5.68 -31.22 -9.31
N ASP A 882 -4.54 -30.74 -9.83
CA ASP A 882 -4.39 -29.39 -10.37
C ASP A 882 -4.76 -29.31 -11.87
N SER A 883 -5.09 -30.43 -12.52
CA SER A 883 -5.44 -30.48 -13.95
C SER A 883 -6.95 -30.37 -14.19
N ASN A 884 -7.35 -29.47 -15.09
CA ASN A 884 -8.72 -29.42 -15.58
C ASN A 884 -8.95 -30.33 -16.82
N CYS A 885 -7.94 -31.04 -17.30
CA CYS A 885 -8.07 -32.01 -18.41
C CYS A 885 -8.95 -33.21 -18.04
N VAL A 886 -9.07 -33.53 -16.75
CA VAL A 886 -9.98 -34.58 -16.26
C VAL A 886 -11.43 -34.19 -16.52
N TYR A 887 -11.78 -32.93 -16.24
CA TYR A 887 -13.11 -32.39 -16.53
C TYR A 887 -13.38 -32.37 -18.03
N PHE A 888 -12.40 -31.98 -18.83
CA PHE A 888 -12.50 -32.03 -20.29
C PHE A 888 -12.74 -33.45 -20.82
N SER A 889 -12.04 -34.45 -20.28
CA SER A 889 -12.25 -35.86 -20.65
C SER A 889 -13.67 -36.35 -20.31
N SER A 890 -14.19 -35.96 -19.15
CA SER A 890 -15.58 -36.28 -18.77
C SER A 890 -16.59 -35.63 -19.71
N LEU A 891 -16.36 -34.37 -20.09
CA LEU A 891 -17.21 -33.61 -21.00
C LEU A 891 -17.22 -34.23 -22.41
N VAL A 892 -16.06 -34.55 -22.96
CA VAL A 892 -15.95 -35.21 -24.27
C VAL A 892 -16.68 -36.54 -24.28
N ARG A 893 -16.58 -37.33 -23.21
CA ARG A 893 -17.34 -38.58 -23.07
C ARG A 893 -18.86 -38.34 -23.07
N GLN A 894 -19.33 -37.31 -22.35
CA GLN A 894 -20.74 -36.94 -22.38
C GLN A 894 -21.19 -36.54 -23.78
N LEU A 895 -20.41 -35.72 -24.48
CA LEU A 895 -20.69 -35.34 -25.87
C LEU A 895 -20.78 -36.57 -26.79
N SER A 896 -19.87 -37.53 -26.68
CA SER A 896 -19.92 -38.76 -27.48
C SER A 896 -21.14 -39.63 -27.18
N GLN A 897 -21.62 -39.67 -25.93
CA GLN A 897 -22.81 -40.43 -25.54
C GLN A 897 -24.10 -39.85 -26.10
N PHE A 898 -24.12 -38.58 -26.48
CA PHE A 898 -25.30 -37.96 -27.10
C PHE A 898 -25.41 -38.25 -28.60
N LEU A 899 -24.35 -38.74 -29.23
CA LEU A 899 -24.32 -39.07 -30.66
C LEU A 899 -24.54 -40.56 -30.93
N THR A 900 -24.37 -41.41 -29.92
CA THR A 900 -24.70 -42.85 -29.95
C THR A 900 -26.10 -43.09 -29.45
#